data_AF-A0A9D5SG89-F1
#
_entry.id   AF-A0A9D5SG89-F1
#
_cell.length_a   1.000
_cell.length_b   1.000
_cell.length_c   1.000
_cell.angle_alpha   90.00
_cell.angle_beta   90.00
_cell.angle_gamma   90.00
#
_symmetry.space_group_name_H-M   'P 1'
#
loop_
_entity.id
_entity.type
_entity.pdbx_description
1 polymer ?
#
loop_
_entity_poly.entity_id
_entity_poly.type
_entity_poly.pdbx_seq_one_letter_code
_entity_poly.pdbx_strand_id
1 'polypeptide(L)'
;MEFLARIYLWCIPGLVLFTLLLWIYGDWKSRRCLDNFISGGAVAVVSYSKRRWRRFLLLAGLICLSLAAARPYWGERPLEFNINESDALIVFDVSKSMLSEDVAPSRLEHGKWLLRNLIKNNPEVSFGVVAFAGRAFPACPVTADQVSLFQTIDELDCESIPVGGTNLAEALTAAKKALDATGAATREIILITDGEELTGSVEKVLESLKKSRIRLLVVGVGDPAVPALIPEIGDDGRKHFKRDQAGELVKTKLNEELLRRIAQATGGIYINSNALNTGIEQLSRELKQQNSTAAKEIKRSLPIERFMIFLVLGTLSVAIYMVTNEKGRLKNVMLGCLLSVFVLSNQLSAAEAQSAGKMNDAETPAADAGKIAGHSEEKDFYKIYNKARSLQLDNQPEAAGKLYSQLNQMEVPPEIRAGSMHNQGVIEHTQGRVIFNQAARTAQSGKLDDAIKELTQVESALQKAEELYVNVLQSDIQTAAAKISEVSAVAQQQLLLDRKEVEKLRKQLEELKKQQQQARQKTQQAKDKNQQQQNQQQQNQQQQNQQQQNQQQQNQQQQNQQQQNQQQQNQQQQSGQNQQQNGQAQTDRSAAEALKDAQNAVDKLQQNARQAGQQQLENQARQAAEALKNAAEKQQKGDYNGAAEDLEQAQNALGKQENSDNADKENNDKKSGGQTAGAGEKSSGKDAEKKDSDAEKNSTQGQQSDNKMDGKQSDALLDLMSQDEKVLRDAIKSKRSRRIAPVEKDW
;
A
#
# COMPACT_ATOMS: atom_id res chain seq x y z
N MET A 1 54.28 2.23 -22.81
CA MET A 1 54.22 0.91 -22.14
C MET A 1 54.78 1.13 -20.76
N GLU A 2 53.96 0.96 -19.73
CA GLU A 2 54.40 0.97 -18.35
C GLU A 2 54.19 -0.42 -17.74
N PHE A 3 54.69 -0.62 -16.52
CA PHE A 3 54.73 -1.91 -15.84
C PHE A 3 54.19 -1.76 -14.44
N LEU A 4 53.24 -2.62 -14.05
CA LEU A 4 52.70 -2.67 -12.69
C LEU A 4 53.75 -3.21 -11.71
N ALA A 5 54.50 -4.23 -12.11
CA ALA A 5 55.48 -4.91 -11.28
C ALA A 5 56.92 -4.59 -11.72
N ARG A 6 57.27 -3.29 -11.72
CA ARG A 6 58.57 -2.74 -12.19
C ARG A 6 59.80 -3.47 -11.62
N ILE A 7 59.70 -4.06 -10.43
CA ILE A 7 60.79 -4.76 -9.75
C ILE A 7 61.31 -5.98 -10.54
N TYR A 8 60.46 -6.70 -11.28
CA TYR A 8 60.88 -7.89 -12.04
C TYR A 8 61.72 -7.56 -13.28
N LEU A 9 61.72 -6.31 -13.76
CA LEU A 9 62.60 -5.88 -14.85
C LEU A 9 64.09 -5.97 -14.46
N TRP A 10 64.42 -5.74 -13.19
CA TRP A 10 65.78 -5.86 -12.67
C TRP A 10 66.28 -7.30 -12.59
N CYS A 11 65.38 -8.29 -12.61
CA CYS A 11 65.75 -9.70 -12.70
C CYS A 11 66.29 -10.09 -14.09
N ILE A 12 65.90 -9.35 -15.15
CA ILE A 12 66.28 -9.64 -16.54
C ILE A 12 67.81 -9.65 -16.75
N PRO A 13 68.58 -8.59 -16.42
CA PRO A 13 70.04 -8.60 -16.60
C PRO A 13 70.73 -9.69 -15.78
N GLY A 14 70.25 -9.98 -14.56
CA GLY A 14 70.78 -11.09 -13.74
C GLY A 14 70.57 -12.46 -14.38
N LEU A 15 69.39 -12.70 -14.95
CA LEU A 15 69.03 -13.95 -15.63
C LEU A 15 69.80 -14.11 -16.96
N VAL A 16 69.97 -13.02 -17.72
CA VAL A 16 70.82 -12.98 -18.91
C VAL A 16 72.28 -13.29 -18.56
N LEU A 17 72.83 -12.68 -17.50
CA LEU A 17 74.19 -12.95 -17.03
C LEU A 17 74.36 -14.41 -16.57
N PHE A 18 73.41 -14.94 -15.80
CA PHE A 18 73.42 -16.32 -15.31
C PHE A 18 73.38 -17.35 -16.45
N THR A 19 72.51 -17.15 -17.45
CA THR A 19 72.45 -18.04 -18.62
C THR A 19 73.72 -17.96 -19.48
N LEU A 20 74.31 -16.77 -19.63
CA LEU A 20 75.58 -16.57 -20.32
C LEU A 20 76.75 -17.28 -19.59
N LEU A 21 76.83 -17.16 -18.25
CA LEU A 21 77.81 -17.89 -17.43
C LEU A 21 77.64 -19.42 -17.55
N LEU A 22 76.41 -19.94 -17.53
CA LEU A 22 76.14 -21.36 -17.76
C LEU A 22 76.58 -21.82 -19.17
N TRP A 23 76.47 -20.96 -20.19
CA TRP A 23 76.97 -21.27 -21.54
C TRP A 23 78.50 -21.26 -21.61
N ILE A 24 79.17 -20.31 -20.97
CA ILE A 24 80.65 -20.28 -20.88
C ILE A 24 81.16 -21.51 -20.15
N TYR A 25 80.63 -21.81 -18.96
CA TYR A 25 81.00 -23.00 -18.19
C TYR A 25 80.69 -24.30 -18.94
N GLY A 26 79.55 -24.35 -19.65
CA GLY A 26 79.19 -25.46 -20.52
C GLY A 26 80.17 -25.67 -21.68
N ASP A 27 80.54 -24.62 -22.41
CA ASP A 27 81.52 -24.70 -23.52
C ASP A 27 82.93 -25.04 -22.99
N TRP A 28 83.34 -24.47 -21.86
CA TRP A 28 84.62 -24.73 -21.20
C TRP A 28 84.73 -26.18 -20.69
N LYS A 29 83.68 -26.69 -20.04
CA LYS A 29 83.61 -28.08 -19.60
C LYS A 29 83.52 -29.04 -20.80
N SER A 30 82.74 -28.71 -21.84
CA SER A 30 82.70 -29.51 -23.07
C SER A 30 84.07 -29.59 -23.76
N ARG A 31 84.86 -28.50 -23.78
CA ARG A 31 86.25 -28.52 -24.30
C ARG A 31 87.12 -29.47 -23.48
N ARG A 32 87.22 -29.26 -22.16
CA ARG A 32 88.01 -30.14 -21.26
C ARG A 32 87.59 -31.62 -21.30
N CYS A 33 86.30 -31.91 -21.48
CA CYS A 33 85.81 -33.28 -21.63
C CYS A 33 86.06 -33.85 -23.04
N LEU A 34 86.25 -33.02 -24.07
CA LEU A 34 86.76 -33.47 -25.39
C LEU A 34 88.27 -33.71 -25.32
N ASP A 35 89.03 -32.82 -24.69
CA ASP A 35 90.49 -32.93 -24.54
C ASP A 35 90.87 -34.26 -23.85
N ASN A 36 90.08 -34.70 -22.86
CA ASN A 36 90.24 -35.98 -22.17
C ASN A 36 89.67 -37.22 -22.93
N PHE A 37 89.08 -37.06 -24.12
CA PHE A 37 88.39 -38.13 -24.85
C PHE A 37 88.86 -38.29 -26.31
N ILE A 38 89.42 -37.23 -26.92
CA ILE A 38 90.00 -37.28 -28.27
C ILE A 38 91.46 -37.75 -28.19
N SER A 39 91.63 -39.01 -27.79
CA SER A 39 92.82 -39.81 -28.12
C SER A 39 92.67 -40.53 -29.47
N GLY A 40 91.56 -40.32 -30.20
CA GLY A 40 91.27 -41.00 -31.46
C GLY A 40 90.25 -40.28 -32.35
N GLY A 41 90.72 -39.34 -33.17
CA GLY A 41 90.19 -38.99 -34.51
C GLY A 41 88.77 -38.41 -34.68
N ALA A 42 87.84 -38.57 -33.73
CA ALA A 42 86.43 -38.26 -33.91
C ALA A 42 86.09 -36.79 -33.63
N VAL A 43 86.34 -35.90 -34.60
CA VAL A 43 85.88 -34.51 -34.54
C VAL A 43 84.35 -34.46 -34.72
N ALA A 44 83.62 -34.40 -33.61
CA ALA A 44 82.18 -34.18 -33.63
C ALA A 44 81.87 -32.79 -34.22
N VAL A 45 81.30 -32.76 -35.44
CA VAL A 45 80.96 -31.52 -36.16
C VAL A 45 79.72 -30.86 -35.54
N VAL A 46 79.91 -30.25 -34.38
CA VAL A 46 78.89 -29.47 -33.69
C VAL A 46 78.58 -28.23 -34.54
N SER A 47 77.39 -28.20 -35.13
CA SER A 47 76.94 -27.06 -35.94
C SER A 47 76.79 -25.81 -35.06
N TYR A 48 77.81 -24.94 -35.11
CA TYR A 48 77.87 -23.69 -34.34
C TYR A 48 76.63 -22.80 -34.58
N SER A 49 76.14 -22.74 -35.82
CA SER A 49 74.92 -22.00 -36.18
C SER A 49 73.69 -22.54 -35.45
N LYS A 50 73.49 -23.86 -35.39
CA LYS A 50 72.39 -24.48 -34.62
C LYS A 50 72.55 -24.23 -33.12
N ARG A 51 73.77 -24.34 -32.56
CA ARG A 51 74.04 -24.01 -31.13
C ARG A 51 73.73 -22.54 -30.82
N ARG A 52 74.11 -21.60 -31.70
CA ARG A 52 73.83 -20.16 -31.55
C ARG A 52 72.34 -19.84 -31.66
N TRP A 53 71.62 -20.43 -32.63
CA TRP A 53 70.17 -20.25 -32.78
C TRP A 53 69.39 -20.76 -31.56
N ARG A 54 69.75 -21.94 -31.04
CA ARG A 54 69.13 -22.49 -29.81
C ARG A 54 69.39 -21.62 -28.57
N ARG A 55 70.59 -21.07 -28.43
CA ARG A 55 70.92 -20.10 -27.37
C ARG A 55 70.06 -18.83 -27.48
N PHE A 56 69.90 -18.29 -28.69
CA PHE A 56 69.04 -17.14 -28.96
C PHE A 56 67.58 -17.41 -28.59
N LEU A 57 67.00 -18.53 -29.04
CA LEU A 57 65.61 -18.92 -28.70
C LEU A 57 65.37 -19.04 -27.20
N LEU A 58 66.29 -19.65 -26.46
CA LEU A 58 66.20 -19.78 -25.01
C LEU A 58 66.25 -18.40 -24.32
N LEU A 59 67.15 -17.52 -24.76
CA LEU A 59 67.28 -16.17 -24.20
C LEU A 59 66.04 -15.31 -24.50
N ALA A 60 65.55 -15.32 -25.74
CA ALA A 60 64.34 -14.62 -26.14
C ALA A 60 63.11 -15.12 -25.36
N GLY A 61 62.99 -16.43 -25.18
CA GLY A 61 61.93 -17.03 -24.36
C GLY A 61 61.96 -16.55 -22.92
N LEU A 62 63.13 -16.57 -22.28
CA LEU A 62 63.31 -16.14 -20.89
C LEU A 62 63.07 -14.62 -20.72
N ILE A 63 63.55 -13.79 -21.64
CA ILE A 63 63.28 -12.34 -21.64
C ILE A 63 61.78 -12.06 -21.76
N CYS A 64 61.08 -12.71 -22.69
CA CYS A 64 59.63 -12.55 -22.86
C CYS A 64 58.83 -13.03 -21.64
N LEU A 65 59.21 -14.15 -21.01
CA LEU A 65 58.58 -14.61 -19.76
C LEU A 65 58.84 -13.64 -18.60
N SER A 66 60.03 -13.06 -18.48
CA SER A 66 60.31 -12.01 -17.48
C SER A 66 59.53 -10.72 -17.77
N LEU A 67 59.35 -10.35 -19.03
CA LEU A 67 58.51 -9.21 -19.42
C LEU A 67 57.03 -9.48 -19.08
N ALA A 68 56.53 -10.69 -19.26
CA ALA A 68 55.18 -11.06 -18.82
C ALA A 68 55.02 -10.91 -17.29
N ALA A 69 56.00 -11.40 -16.52
CA ALA A 69 55.99 -11.28 -15.05
C ALA A 69 56.02 -9.81 -14.55
N ALA A 70 56.61 -8.89 -15.31
CA ALA A 70 56.60 -7.45 -15.01
C ALA A 70 55.23 -6.77 -15.21
N ARG A 71 54.23 -7.48 -15.77
CA ARG A 71 52.86 -7.00 -16.04
C ARG A 71 52.81 -5.67 -16.82
N PRO A 72 53.24 -5.67 -18.10
CA PRO A 72 53.18 -4.51 -18.97
C PRO A 72 51.73 -4.15 -19.31
N TYR A 73 51.45 -2.85 -19.34
CA TYR A 73 50.17 -2.28 -19.73
C TYR A 73 50.31 -1.15 -20.75
N TRP A 74 49.27 -0.99 -21.57
CA TRP A 74 49.05 0.20 -22.40
C TRP A 74 47.58 0.29 -22.85
N GLY A 75 47.08 1.53 -22.87
CA GLY A 75 45.65 1.79 -22.87
C GLY A 75 45.08 1.67 -21.45
N GLU A 76 43.99 2.36 -21.22
CA GLU A 76 43.28 2.46 -19.96
C GLU A 76 41.81 2.13 -20.22
N ARG A 77 41.18 1.45 -19.25
CA ARG A 77 39.72 1.36 -19.19
C ARG A 77 39.22 2.39 -18.17
N PRO A 78 38.18 3.19 -18.46
CA PRO A 78 37.46 3.86 -17.40
C PRO A 78 36.92 2.80 -16.45
N LEU A 79 36.94 3.05 -15.14
CA LEU A 79 36.07 2.34 -14.22
C LEU A 79 34.98 3.30 -13.80
N GLU A 80 33.75 2.96 -14.17
CA GLU A 80 32.53 3.48 -13.58
C GLU A 80 32.40 2.91 -12.16
N PHE A 81 33.26 3.37 -11.26
CA PHE A 81 32.94 3.35 -9.85
C PHE A 81 31.79 4.35 -9.65
N ASN A 82 30.57 3.85 -9.51
CA ASN A 82 29.48 4.66 -8.98
C ASN A 82 29.74 4.90 -7.48
N ILE A 83 30.66 5.83 -7.20
CA ILE A 83 30.79 6.45 -5.90
C ILE A 83 29.58 7.36 -5.78
N ASN A 84 28.80 7.23 -4.71
CA ASN A 84 27.71 8.17 -4.46
C ASN A 84 28.37 9.53 -4.14
N GLU A 85 28.52 10.41 -5.12
CA GLU A 85 29.36 11.62 -5.02
C GLU A 85 28.76 12.71 -4.11
N SER A 86 27.59 12.47 -3.52
CA SER A 86 26.82 13.45 -2.77
C SER A 86 26.04 12.82 -1.63
N ASP A 87 26.34 13.28 -0.42
CA ASP A 87 25.67 12.90 0.83
C ASP A 87 24.77 14.03 1.32
N ALA A 88 23.48 13.73 1.55
CA ALA A 88 22.52 14.66 2.11
C ALA A 88 21.99 14.14 3.45
N LEU A 89 22.32 14.84 4.54
CA LEU A 89 21.82 14.48 5.87
C LEU A 89 20.54 15.25 6.21
N ILE A 90 19.46 14.51 6.36
CA ILE A 90 18.17 14.99 6.82
C ILE A 90 18.26 15.28 8.32
N VAL A 91 17.81 16.46 8.74
CA VAL A 91 17.66 16.87 10.14
C VAL A 91 16.18 17.16 10.37
N PHE A 92 15.49 16.22 11.01
CA PHE A 92 14.04 16.15 11.06
C PHE A 92 13.50 16.47 12.46
N ASP A 93 12.65 17.48 12.55
CA ASP A 93 12.00 17.89 13.80
C ASP A 93 10.88 16.93 14.18
N VAL A 94 10.95 16.39 15.40
CA VAL A 94 9.94 15.52 16.00
C VAL A 94 9.38 16.12 17.30
N SER A 95 9.58 17.42 17.55
CA SER A 95 8.99 18.10 18.70
C SER A 95 7.45 18.15 18.64
N LYS A 96 6.79 18.34 19.79
CA LYS A 96 5.31 18.28 19.86
C LYS A 96 4.59 19.33 18.99
N SER A 97 5.23 20.43 18.58
CA SER A 97 4.62 21.41 17.67
C SER A 97 4.34 20.82 16.28
N MET A 98 5.14 19.83 15.86
CA MET A 98 4.96 19.11 14.59
C MET A 98 3.70 18.21 14.55
N LEU A 99 3.01 17.99 15.67
CA LEU A 99 1.69 17.34 15.68
C LEU A 99 0.55 18.23 15.13
N SER A 100 0.81 19.52 14.91
CA SER A 100 -0.20 20.48 14.43
C SER A 100 -0.72 20.15 13.04
N GLU A 101 -2.00 20.47 12.81
CA GLU A 101 -2.76 20.08 11.61
C GLU A 101 -3.05 21.28 10.66
N ASP A 102 -2.26 22.36 10.78
CA ASP A 102 -2.29 23.51 9.86
C ASP A 102 -1.76 23.16 8.46
N VAL A 103 -0.83 22.20 8.39
CA VAL A 103 -0.53 21.45 7.15
C VAL A 103 -1.09 20.04 7.30
N ALA A 104 -2.05 19.69 6.45
CA ALA A 104 -2.71 18.38 6.51
C ALA A 104 -1.77 17.25 6.03
N PRO A 105 -1.77 16.06 6.68
CA PRO A 105 -2.62 15.70 7.81
C PRO A 105 -2.06 16.15 9.18
N SER A 106 -0.74 16.30 9.30
CA SER A 106 -0.05 17.08 10.34
C SER A 106 1.33 17.51 9.81
N ARG A 107 1.99 18.50 10.44
CA ARG A 107 3.34 18.95 10.02
C ARG A 107 4.35 17.79 9.98
N LEU A 108 4.33 16.91 11.00
CA LEU A 108 5.17 15.71 11.09
C LEU A 108 4.91 14.76 9.90
N GLU A 109 3.65 14.43 9.64
CA GLU A 109 3.27 13.50 8.57
C GLU A 109 3.52 14.06 7.17
N HIS A 110 3.28 15.36 6.96
CA HIS A 110 3.66 16.07 5.74
C HIS A 110 5.19 16.10 5.57
N GLY A 111 5.93 16.28 6.66
CA GLY A 111 7.39 16.18 6.70
C GLY A 111 7.91 14.79 6.31
N LYS A 112 7.36 13.70 6.89
CA LYS A 112 7.66 12.32 6.47
C LYS A 112 7.36 12.10 4.99
N TRP A 113 6.19 12.53 4.53
CA TRP A 113 5.78 12.43 3.14
C TRP A 113 6.75 13.17 2.21
N LEU A 114 7.16 14.39 2.57
CA LEU A 114 8.14 15.18 1.82
C LEU A 114 9.49 14.44 1.72
N LEU A 115 9.99 13.88 2.83
CA LEU A 115 11.23 13.12 2.85
C LEU A 115 11.19 11.89 1.94
N ARG A 116 10.10 11.11 1.99
CA ARG A 116 9.97 9.92 1.13
C ARG A 116 10.00 10.28 -0.35
N ASN A 117 9.31 11.35 -0.74
CA ASN A 117 9.33 11.84 -2.12
C ASN A 117 10.69 12.47 -2.50
N LEU A 118 11.36 13.16 -1.57
CA LEU A 118 12.67 13.75 -1.80
C LEU A 118 13.75 12.68 -2.05
N ILE A 119 13.77 11.62 -1.24
CA ILE A 119 14.69 10.47 -1.40
C ILE A 119 14.39 9.78 -2.74
N LYS A 120 13.12 9.43 -3.00
CA LYS A 120 12.72 8.75 -4.24
C LYS A 120 13.07 9.52 -5.52
N ASN A 121 12.98 10.84 -5.51
CA ASN A 121 13.32 11.70 -6.66
C ASN A 121 14.83 11.90 -6.89
N ASN A 122 15.69 11.45 -5.97
CA ASN A 122 17.14 11.65 -5.99
C ASN A 122 17.90 10.34 -5.67
N PRO A 123 17.75 9.26 -6.46
CA PRO A 123 18.39 7.96 -6.18
C PRO A 123 19.93 8.00 -6.18
N GLU A 124 20.53 8.97 -6.87
CA GLU A 124 21.99 9.20 -6.94
C GLU A 124 22.59 9.80 -5.65
N VAL A 125 21.77 10.11 -4.64
CA VAL A 125 22.18 10.77 -3.39
C VAL A 125 22.07 9.79 -2.24
N SER A 126 23.14 9.64 -1.46
CA SER A 126 23.06 8.90 -0.20
C SER A 126 22.43 9.78 0.88
N PHE A 127 21.41 9.27 1.56
CA PHE A 127 20.73 9.99 2.63
C PHE A 127 21.02 9.36 3.98
N GLY A 128 21.06 10.19 5.02
CA GLY A 128 21.00 9.74 6.42
C GLY A 128 20.05 10.64 7.19
N VAL A 129 19.61 10.21 8.38
CA VAL A 129 18.54 10.88 9.14
C VAL A 129 18.97 11.13 10.58
N VAL A 130 18.92 12.38 11.02
CA VAL A 130 19.02 12.81 12.43
C VAL A 130 17.66 13.35 12.84
N ALA A 131 17.05 12.76 13.86
CA ALA A 131 15.83 13.28 14.46
C ALA A 131 16.16 14.18 15.65
N PHE A 132 15.38 15.26 15.85
CA PHE A 132 15.61 16.18 16.97
C PHE A 132 14.33 16.78 17.56
N ALA A 133 14.41 17.10 18.84
CA ALA A 133 13.49 17.92 19.61
C ALA A 133 14.35 18.71 20.62
N GLY A 134 14.15 18.55 21.95
CA GLY A 134 15.02 19.17 22.97
C GLY A 134 16.45 18.58 22.99
N ARG A 135 16.64 17.44 22.35
CA ARG A 135 17.93 16.80 22.03
C ARG A 135 17.90 16.23 20.61
N ALA A 136 19.04 15.79 20.09
CA ALA A 136 19.14 15.18 18.76
C ALA A 136 19.82 13.80 18.79
N PHE A 137 19.38 12.88 17.92
CA PHE A 137 20.01 11.56 17.73
C PHE A 137 20.10 11.17 16.24
N PRO A 138 21.18 10.49 15.81
CA PRO A 138 21.22 9.88 14.49
C PRO A 138 20.30 8.66 14.46
N ALA A 139 19.22 8.74 13.69
CA ALA A 139 18.24 7.67 13.50
C ALA A 139 18.70 6.69 12.40
N CYS A 140 19.18 7.23 11.27
CA CYS A 140 19.77 6.44 10.18
C CYS A 140 21.17 6.98 9.83
N PRO A 141 22.22 6.14 9.75
CA PRO A 141 23.49 6.55 9.15
C PRO A 141 23.30 6.87 7.65
N VAL A 142 24.25 7.58 7.04
CA VAL A 142 24.19 7.86 5.60
C VAL A 142 24.32 6.56 4.81
N THR A 143 23.35 6.30 3.94
CA THR A 143 23.22 5.08 3.14
C THR A 143 22.54 5.37 1.79
N ALA A 144 22.77 4.48 0.82
CA ALA A 144 21.99 4.43 -0.42
C ALA A 144 20.75 3.52 -0.31
N ASP A 145 20.62 2.73 0.77
CA ASP A 145 19.47 1.86 0.96
C ASP A 145 18.21 2.66 1.35
N GLN A 146 17.38 2.92 0.34
CA GLN A 146 16.09 3.58 0.51
C GLN A 146 15.13 2.78 1.40
N VAL A 147 15.27 1.45 1.51
CA VAL A 147 14.38 0.63 2.35
C VAL A 147 14.63 0.89 3.83
N SER A 148 15.89 0.82 4.28
CA SER A 148 16.27 1.21 5.66
C SER A 148 15.90 2.67 5.98
N LEU A 149 16.06 3.58 5.02
CA LEU A 149 15.66 4.99 5.18
C LEU A 149 14.15 5.15 5.35
N PHE A 150 13.33 4.51 4.52
CA PHE A 150 11.88 4.58 4.63
C PHE A 150 11.37 3.93 5.91
N GLN A 151 11.93 2.80 6.34
CA GLN A 151 11.62 2.17 7.63
C GLN A 151 11.92 3.14 8.79
N THR A 152 13.11 3.75 8.80
CA THR A 152 13.47 4.73 9.83
C THR A 152 12.51 5.92 9.85
N ILE A 153 12.16 6.48 8.68
CA ILE A 153 11.26 7.64 8.57
C ILE A 153 9.84 7.30 9.03
N ASP A 154 9.36 6.08 8.77
CA ASP A 154 8.05 5.64 9.23
C ASP A 154 8.01 5.47 10.76
N GLU A 155 9.09 4.98 11.38
CA GLU A 155 9.22 4.79 12.84
C GLU A 155 9.34 6.09 13.64
N LEU A 156 9.82 7.20 13.06
CA LEU A 156 9.99 8.46 13.79
C LEU A 156 8.66 9.08 14.26
N ASP A 157 8.55 9.40 15.55
CA ASP A 157 7.40 10.09 16.12
C ASP A 157 7.77 11.09 17.23
N CYS A 158 6.78 11.75 17.81
CA CYS A 158 6.98 12.73 18.87
C CYS A 158 7.21 12.12 20.27
N GLU A 159 7.26 10.79 20.40
CA GLU A 159 7.62 10.08 21.64
C GLU A 159 9.05 9.53 21.58
N SER A 160 9.60 9.36 20.37
CA SER A 160 10.98 8.98 20.04
C SER A 160 12.04 9.84 20.73
N ILE A 161 11.71 11.08 21.09
CA ILE A 161 12.55 11.96 21.92
C ILE A 161 11.73 12.49 23.11
N PRO A 162 11.82 11.87 24.29
CA PRO A 162 11.03 12.28 25.46
C PRO A 162 11.46 13.65 26.05
N VAL A 163 12.55 14.24 25.56
CA VAL A 163 12.99 15.59 25.93
C VAL A 163 12.36 16.61 24.97
N GLY A 164 11.27 17.25 25.41
CA GLY A 164 10.58 18.29 24.66
C GLY A 164 11.36 19.61 24.52
N GLY A 165 10.83 20.51 23.69
CA GLY A 165 11.52 21.72 23.23
C GLY A 165 12.21 21.51 21.87
N THR A 166 12.98 22.50 21.42
CA THR A 166 13.62 22.49 20.09
C THR A 166 15.06 22.99 20.19
N ASN A 167 16.03 22.09 19.99
CA ASN A 167 17.47 22.34 20.17
C ASN A 167 18.22 22.14 18.85
N LEU A 168 18.04 23.11 17.95
CA LEU A 168 18.66 23.09 16.62
C LEU A 168 20.19 23.13 16.68
N ALA A 169 20.78 23.67 17.76
CA ALA A 169 22.23 23.69 17.94
C ALA A 169 22.82 22.29 18.18
N GLU A 170 22.18 21.45 19.01
CA GLU A 170 22.57 20.04 19.19
C GLU A 170 22.33 19.24 17.89
N ALA A 171 21.20 19.50 17.20
CA ALA A 171 20.84 18.85 15.94
C ALA A 171 21.85 19.11 14.81
N LEU A 172 22.18 20.37 14.51
CA LEU A 172 23.17 20.72 13.49
C LEU A 172 24.59 20.27 13.85
N THR A 173 24.91 20.15 15.15
CA THR A 173 26.20 19.61 15.62
C THR A 173 26.29 18.10 15.42
N ALA A 174 25.23 17.36 15.74
CA ALA A 174 25.11 15.93 15.46
C ALA A 174 25.16 15.66 13.94
N ALA A 175 24.47 16.48 13.15
CA ALA A 175 24.45 16.40 11.70
C ALA A 175 25.84 16.60 11.08
N LYS A 176 26.57 17.65 11.50
CA LYS A 176 27.95 17.87 11.08
C LYS A 176 28.82 16.65 11.39
N LYS A 177 28.71 16.09 12.60
CA LYS A 177 29.50 14.92 13.02
C LYS A 177 29.23 13.67 12.18
N ALA A 178 28.01 13.47 11.71
CA ALA A 178 27.67 12.38 10.80
C ALA A 178 28.29 12.59 9.40
N LEU A 179 28.14 13.77 8.81
CA LEU A 179 28.71 14.11 7.49
C LEU A 179 30.25 14.22 7.49
N ASP A 180 30.88 14.52 8.63
CA ASP A 180 32.34 14.47 8.76
C ASP A 180 32.89 13.03 8.66
N ALA A 181 32.07 12.01 8.94
CA ALA A 181 32.48 10.61 9.00
C ALA A 181 32.41 9.85 7.65
N THR A 182 31.61 10.32 6.68
CA THR A 182 31.42 9.63 5.39
C THR A 182 32.53 9.92 4.39
N GLY A 183 33.09 11.12 4.43
CA GLY A 183 34.19 11.54 3.56
C GLY A 183 33.77 12.08 2.18
N ALA A 184 32.47 12.15 1.85
CA ALA A 184 31.97 12.54 0.53
C ALA A 184 32.42 13.94 0.05
N ALA A 185 32.31 14.15 -1.27
CA ALA A 185 32.78 15.35 -1.97
C ALA A 185 31.82 16.54 -1.82
N THR A 186 30.52 16.34 -2.04
CA THR A 186 29.47 17.29 -1.63
C THR A 186 28.84 16.80 -0.33
N ARG A 187 28.40 17.74 0.52
CA ARG A 187 27.80 17.47 1.83
C ARG A 187 26.73 18.51 2.12
N GLU A 188 25.48 18.09 2.20
CA GLU A 188 24.34 18.97 2.42
C GLU A 188 23.58 18.55 3.67
N ILE A 189 23.03 19.52 4.41
CA ILE A 189 22.07 19.26 5.49
C ILE A 189 20.71 19.77 5.03
N ILE A 190 19.68 18.93 5.18
CA ILE A 190 18.28 19.25 4.85
C ILE A 190 17.49 19.31 6.15
N LEU A 191 17.33 20.51 6.70
CA LEU A 191 16.59 20.77 7.93
C LEU A 191 15.09 20.89 7.63
N ILE A 192 14.26 20.13 8.35
CA ILE A 192 12.80 20.23 8.30
C ILE A 192 12.29 20.50 9.72
N THR A 193 11.59 21.61 9.92
CA THR A 193 11.13 22.12 11.23
C THR A 193 10.05 23.20 11.03
N ASP A 194 9.31 23.55 12.09
CA ASP A 194 8.53 24.80 12.14
C ASP A 194 9.35 25.98 12.71
N GLY A 195 10.55 25.74 13.23
CA GLY A 195 11.47 26.76 13.71
C GLY A 195 11.05 27.43 15.03
N GLU A 196 10.16 26.80 15.79
CA GLU A 196 9.68 27.32 17.07
C GLU A 196 10.72 27.19 18.21
N GLU A 197 10.66 28.15 19.15
CA GLU A 197 11.37 28.18 20.45
C GLU A 197 12.78 27.54 20.48
N LEU A 198 13.68 28.02 19.60
CA LEU A 198 15.04 27.49 19.52
C LEU A 198 15.88 27.79 20.78
N THR A 199 16.49 26.73 21.30
CA THR A 199 17.47 26.79 22.39
C THR A 199 18.91 26.60 21.88
N GLY A 200 19.87 27.31 22.49
CA GLY A 200 21.30 27.23 22.18
C GLY A 200 21.81 28.25 21.13
N SER A 201 23.13 28.48 21.10
CA SER A 201 23.76 29.45 20.17
C SER A 201 23.99 28.85 18.78
N VAL A 202 22.97 28.92 17.93
CA VAL A 202 22.98 28.36 16.56
C VAL A 202 24.09 28.98 15.69
N GLU A 203 24.45 30.24 15.93
CA GLU A 203 25.43 31.03 15.15
C GLU A 203 26.79 30.34 15.09
N LYS A 204 27.27 29.79 16.22
CA LYS A 204 28.56 29.09 16.33
C LYS A 204 28.58 27.82 15.49
N VAL A 205 27.43 27.14 15.37
CA VAL A 205 27.30 25.92 14.56
C VAL A 205 27.23 26.30 13.08
N LEU A 206 26.51 27.36 12.71
CA LEU A 206 26.46 27.87 11.33
C LEU A 206 27.83 28.36 10.83
N GLU A 207 28.64 28.99 11.67
CA GLU A 207 30.05 29.26 11.36
C GLU A 207 30.86 27.99 11.09
N SER A 208 30.63 26.93 11.88
CA SER A 208 31.32 25.64 11.72
C SER A 208 30.91 24.92 10.43
N LEU A 209 29.62 24.97 10.07
CA LEU A 209 29.12 24.44 8.79
C LEU A 209 29.72 25.18 7.60
N LYS A 210 29.75 26.53 7.63
CA LYS A 210 30.44 27.36 6.62
C LYS A 210 31.91 26.98 6.46
N LYS A 211 32.65 26.82 7.57
CA LYS A 211 34.07 26.43 7.56
C LYS A 211 34.29 25.03 6.95
N SER A 212 33.34 24.11 7.16
CA SER A 212 33.31 22.78 6.52
C SER A 212 32.71 22.75 5.11
N ARG A 213 32.29 23.89 4.53
CA ARG A 213 31.58 24.01 3.23
C ARG A 213 30.26 23.22 3.15
N ILE A 214 29.63 22.93 4.27
CA ILE A 214 28.34 22.22 4.32
C ILE A 214 27.22 23.23 4.12
N ARG A 215 26.40 23.05 3.07
CA ARG A 215 25.20 23.87 2.82
C ARG A 215 24.04 23.40 3.69
N LEU A 216 23.22 24.33 4.17
CA LEU A 216 22.01 24.05 4.96
C LEU A 216 20.78 24.48 4.15
N LEU A 217 20.11 23.50 3.54
CA LEU A 217 18.80 23.67 2.93
C LEU A 217 17.75 23.60 4.05
N VAL A 218 16.82 24.56 4.09
CA VAL A 218 15.83 24.64 5.18
C VAL A 218 14.40 24.60 4.63
N VAL A 219 13.63 23.65 5.13
CA VAL A 219 12.21 23.46 4.85
C VAL A 219 11.41 23.83 6.09
N GLY A 220 10.76 24.99 6.04
CA GLY A 220 9.74 25.36 7.02
C GLY A 220 8.44 24.60 6.75
N VAL A 221 7.87 23.95 7.76
CA VAL A 221 6.54 23.30 7.65
C VAL A 221 5.57 23.96 8.62
N GLY A 222 4.42 24.41 8.13
CA GLY A 222 3.40 25.12 8.92
C GLY A 222 2.89 26.38 8.24
N ASP A 223 1.92 27.05 8.86
CA ASP A 223 1.40 28.35 8.40
C ASP A 223 2.17 29.54 9.05
N PRO A 224 2.78 30.45 8.26
CA PRO A 224 3.53 31.61 8.77
C PRO A 224 2.62 32.83 9.03
N ALA A 225 1.34 32.78 8.68
CA ALA A 225 0.33 33.78 9.01
C ALA A 225 -0.43 33.40 10.30
N VAL A 226 -0.98 32.19 10.36
CA VAL A 226 -1.92 31.74 11.40
C VAL A 226 -1.25 30.79 12.41
N PRO A 227 -1.30 31.07 13.73
CA PRO A 227 -0.81 30.13 14.74
C PRO A 227 -1.79 28.95 14.93
N ALA A 228 -1.25 27.73 14.89
CA ALA A 228 -1.98 26.47 15.02
C ALA A 228 -2.11 26.01 16.48
N LEU A 229 -3.03 25.09 16.77
CA LEU A 229 -3.13 24.41 18.06
C LEU A 229 -2.49 23.03 18.00
N ILE A 230 -1.70 22.69 19.02
CA ILE A 230 -1.06 21.37 19.15
C ILE A 230 -2.10 20.36 19.68
N PRO A 231 -2.46 19.31 18.93
CA PRO A 231 -3.34 18.26 19.43
C PRO A 231 -2.59 17.30 20.36
N GLU A 232 -3.29 16.74 21.33
CA GLU A 232 -2.74 15.77 22.29
C GLU A 232 -3.80 14.71 22.62
N ILE A 233 -3.42 13.44 22.72
CA ILE A 233 -4.35 12.36 23.06
C ILE A 233 -4.33 12.19 24.58
N GLY A 234 -5.49 12.33 25.23
CA GLY A 234 -5.62 12.15 26.67
C GLY A 234 -5.76 10.68 27.07
N ASP A 235 -5.60 10.39 28.36
CA ASP A 235 -5.79 9.04 28.94
C ASP A 235 -7.21 8.49 28.73
N ASP A 236 -8.19 9.37 28.48
CA ASP A 236 -9.56 9.02 28.10
C ASP A 236 -9.70 8.57 26.63
N GLY A 237 -8.60 8.51 25.89
CA GLY A 237 -8.54 8.17 24.47
C GLY A 237 -9.14 9.21 23.54
N ARG A 238 -9.42 10.43 24.03
CA ARG A 238 -9.96 11.54 23.23
C ARG A 238 -8.85 12.50 22.80
N LYS A 239 -9.11 13.20 21.71
CA LYS A 239 -8.23 14.26 21.20
C LYS A 239 -8.57 15.57 21.92
N HIS A 240 -7.63 16.02 22.74
CA HIS A 240 -7.62 17.33 23.38
C HIS A 240 -6.60 18.22 22.65
N PHE A 241 -6.38 19.43 23.16
CA PHE A 241 -5.30 20.31 22.73
C PHE A 241 -4.38 20.59 23.90
N LYS A 242 -3.06 20.63 23.64
CA LYS A 242 -2.01 20.87 24.63
C LYS A 242 -2.26 22.19 25.37
N ARG A 243 -2.14 22.15 26.69
CA ARG A 243 -2.24 23.33 27.57
C ARG A 243 -0.94 23.63 28.28
N ASP A 244 -0.77 24.89 28.68
CA ASP A 244 0.36 25.31 29.52
C ASP A 244 0.06 25.13 31.01
N GLN A 245 0.97 25.60 31.88
CA GLN A 245 0.82 25.52 33.34
C GLN A 245 -0.26 26.47 33.90
N ALA A 246 -0.76 27.43 33.13
CA ALA A 246 -1.90 28.29 33.48
C ALA A 246 -3.24 27.70 32.98
N GLY A 247 -3.21 26.68 32.14
CA GLY A 247 -4.38 26.08 31.49
C GLY A 247 -4.78 26.75 30.17
N GLU A 248 -4.01 27.73 29.70
CA GLU A 248 -4.19 28.36 28.37
C GLU A 248 -3.86 27.35 27.25
N LEU A 249 -4.42 27.57 26.06
CA LEU A 249 -4.18 26.69 24.91
C LEU A 249 -2.85 27.03 24.24
N VAL A 250 -1.94 26.05 24.17
CA VAL A 250 -0.63 26.23 23.52
C VAL A 250 -0.82 26.37 22.02
N LYS A 251 -0.33 27.48 21.48
CA LYS A 251 -0.35 27.84 20.07
C LYS A 251 1.05 27.84 19.51
N THR A 252 1.21 27.29 18.30
CA THR A 252 2.51 27.17 17.62
C THR A 252 2.51 27.84 16.25
N LYS A 253 3.61 28.46 15.85
CA LYS A 253 3.69 29.22 14.59
C LYS A 253 5.01 29.05 13.85
N LEU A 254 4.94 28.83 12.53
CA LEU A 254 6.12 28.73 11.66
C LEU A 254 6.95 30.03 11.70
N ASN A 255 8.21 29.92 12.15
CA ASN A 255 9.14 31.04 12.25
C ASN A 255 9.96 31.25 10.96
N GLU A 256 9.26 31.61 9.89
CA GLU A 256 9.84 31.76 8.55
C GLU A 256 11.00 32.78 8.48
N GLU A 257 10.96 33.88 9.25
CA GLU A 257 12.06 34.84 9.30
C GLU A 257 13.37 34.22 9.81
N LEU A 258 13.29 33.46 10.91
CA LEU A 258 14.45 32.83 11.52
C LEU A 258 15.02 31.75 10.59
N LEU A 259 14.16 30.90 10.02
CA LEU A 259 14.57 29.82 9.13
C LEU A 259 15.21 30.34 7.83
N ARG A 260 14.70 31.46 7.28
CA ARG A 260 15.34 32.18 6.15
C ARG A 260 16.76 32.66 6.49
N ARG A 261 16.95 33.28 7.66
CA ARG A 261 18.28 33.76 8.12
C ARG A 261 19.25 32.59 8.30
N ILE A 262 18.79 31.45 8.82
CA ILE A 262 19.58 30.23 9.03
C ILE A 262 20.05 29.62 7.70
N ALA A 263 19.17 29.48 6.71
CA ALA A 263 19.55 28.98 5.37
C ALA A 263 20.60 29.89 4.71
N GLN A 264 20.28 31.19 4.64
CA GLN A 264 21.13 32.23 4.05
C GLN A 264 22.52 32.29 4.69
N ALA A 265 22.63 32.01 5.99
CA ALA A 265 23.91 32.01 6.67
C ALA A 265 24.93 31.05 6.01
N THR A 266 24.50 29.89 5.51
CA THR A 266 25.38 28.90 4.86
C THR A 266 25.47 29.04 3.34
N GLY A 267 24.67 29.91 2.72
CA GLY A 267 24.48 29.93 1.27
C GLY A 267 23.55 28.82 0.74
N GLY A 268 22.73 28.22 1.61
CA GLY A 268 21.62 27.36 1.23
C GLY A 268 20.31 28.14 1.03
N ILE A 269 19.27 27.46 0.55
CA ILE A 269 17.94 28.05 0.32
C ILE A 269 16.95 27.74 1.45
N TYR A 270 15.98 28.64 1.62
CA TYR A 270 14.79 28.39 2.43
C TYR A 270 13.57 28.13 1.55
N ILE A 271 12.74 27.17 1.95
CA ILE A 271 11.48 26.77 1.33
C ILE A 271 10.42 26.72 2.43
N ASN A 272 9.26 27.33 2.18
CA ASN A 272 8.03 27.06 2.95
C ASN A 272 7.30 25.90 2.25
N SER A 273 7.06 24.79 2.96
CA SER A 273 6.39 23.61 2.44
C SER A 273 5.00 23.45 3.05
N ASN A 274 4.01 23.38 2.17
CA ASN A 274 2.59 23.28 2.49
C ASN A 274 1.86 22.49 1.38
N ALA A 275 0.52 22.42 1.46
CA ALA A 275 -0.30 21.64 0.52
C ALA A 275 -0.33 22.20 -0.93
N LEU A 276 0.07 23.46 -1.15
CA LEU A 276 0.07 24.10 -2.48
C LEU A 276 1.47 24.14 -3.11
N ASN A 277 2.51 24.34 -2.30
CA ASN A 277 3.91 24.21 -2.71
C ASN A 277 4.64 23.27 -1.76
N THR A 278 5.06 22.12 -2.26
CA THR A 278 5.74 21.08 -1.49
C THR A 278 7.24 21.31 -1.42
N GLY A 279 7.82 22.10 -2.35
CA GLY A 279 9.25 22.40 -2.42
C GLY A 279 10.16 21.29 -2.97
N ILE A 280 9.64 20.08 -3.19
CA ILE A 280 10.43 18.87 -3.51
C ILE A 280 11.26 19.05 -4.79
N GLU A 281 10.70 19.64 -5.83
CA GLU A 281 11.46 19.93 -7.06
C GLU A 281 12.63 20.88 -6.82
N GLN A 282 12.44 21.89 -5.95
CA GLN A 282 13.43 22.94 -5.73
C GLN A 282 14.61 22.42 -4.90
N LEU A 283 14.34 21.57 -3.91
CA LEU A 283 15.38 20.77 -3.23
C LEU A 283 16.11 19.83 -4.19
N SER A 284 15.36 19.11 -5.05
CA SER A 284 15.94 18.17 -6.01
C SER A 284 16.80 18.86 -7.07
N ARG A 285 16.45 20.10 -7.47
CA ARG A 285 17.29 20.93 -8.36
C ARG A 285 18.58 21.37 -7.68
N GLU A 286 18.52 21.84 -6.43
CA GLU A 286 19.71 22.23 -5.65
C GLU A 286 20.69 21.07 -5.48
N LEU A 287 20.20 19.89 -5.09
CA LEU A 287 20.99 18.66 -4.98
C LEU A 287 21.69 18.34 -6.31
N LYS A 288 20.91 18.09 -7.38
CA LYS A 288 21.45 17.66 -8.68
C LYS A 288 22.43 18.66 -9.29
N GLN A 289 22.30 19.96 -8.99
CA GLN A 289 23.25 20.99 -9.42
C GLN A 289 24.63 20.86 -8.75
N GLN A 290 24.70 20.43 -7.48
CA GLN A 290 25.98 20.16 -6.80
C GLN A 290 26.62 18.86 -7.28
N ASN A 291 25.85 17.76 -7.39
CA ASN A 291 26.34 16.49 -7.94
C ASN A 291 27.05 16.71 -9.28
N SER A 292 26.38 17.42 -10.20
CA SER A 292 26.90 17.78 -11.54
C SER A 292 28.19 18.62 -11.54
N THR A 293 28.49 19.28 -10.42
CA THR A 293 29.71 20.09 -10.25
C THR A 293 30.87 19.26 -9.69
N ALA A 294 30.60 18.31 -8.79
CA ALA A 294 31.61 17.42 -8.20
C ALA A 294 32.07 16.29 -9.15
N ALA A 295 31.15 15.75 -9.96
CA ALA A 295 31.38 14.65 -10.92
C ALA A 295 32.49 14.88 -11.97
N LYS A 296 33.04 16.09 -12.02
CA LYS A 296 34.01 16.52 -13.01
C LYS A 296 35.47 16.22 -12.63
N GLU A 297 35.78 15.93 -11.36
CA GLU A 297 37.16 15.85 -10.87
C GLU A 297 37.70 14.42 -10.63
N ILE A 298 36.88 13.37 -10.50
CA ILE A 298 37.34 12.03 -10.03
C ILE A 298 37.30 10.94 -11.12
N LYS A 299 37.91 11.18 -12.28
CA LYS A 299 38.12 10.10 -13.28
C LYS A 299 39.32 9.22 -12.92
N ARG A 300 39.07 8.09 -12.26
CA ARG A 300 40.05 7.01 -12.05
C ARG A 300 39.91 5.93 -13.12
N SER A 301 40.95 5.73 -13.90
CA SER A 301 41.09 4.62 -14.84
C SER A 301 41.82 3.43 -14.22
N LEU A 302 41.63 2.22 -14.78
CA LEU A 302 42.56 1.11 -14.58
C LEU A 302 43.40 0.86 -15.84
N PRO A 303 44.70 0.58 -15.71
CA PRO A 303 45.55 0.22 -16.84
C PRO A 303 45.13 -1.12 -17.45
N ILE A 304 45.12 -1.21 -18.78
CA ILE A 304 44.83 -2.46 -19.51
C ILE A 304 46.12 -3.27 -19.64
N GLU A 305 46.20 -4.35 -18.85
CA GLU A 305 47.33 -5.28 -18.87
C GLU A 305 47.37 -6.12 -20.14
N ARG A 306 48.58 -6.33 -20.67
CA ARG A 306 48.82 -7.05 -21.95
C ARG A 306 49.97 -8.05 -21.84
N PHE A 307 50.22 -8.55 -20.62
CA PHE A 307 51.26 -9.53 -20.33
C PHE A 307 51.13 -10.83 -21.14
N MET A 308 49.90 -11.21 -21.52
CA MET A 308 49.61 -12.41 -22.32
C MET A 308 50.44 -12.48 -23.61
N ILE A 309 50.66 -11.35 -24.30
CA ILE A 309 51.42 -11.31 -25.57
C ILE A 309 52.85 -11.83 -25.34
N PHE A 310 53.49 -11.37 -24.27
CA PHE A 310 54.85 -11.79 -23.91
C PHE A 310 54.89 -13.20 -23.32
N LEU A 311 53.82 -13.64 -22.63
CA LEU A 311 53.70 -15.01 -22.12
C LEU A 311 53.60 -16.02 -23.27
N VAL A 312 52.81 -15.75 -24.30
CA VAL A 312 52.69 -16.60 -25.50
C VAL A 312 54.00 -16.61 -26.29
N LEU A 313 54.61 -15.45 -26.54
CA LEU A 313 55.92 -15.38 -27.24
C LEU A 313 57.04 -16.09 -26.45
N GLY A 314 57.02 -15.97 -25.12
CA GLY A 314 57.97 -16.61 -24.23
C GLY A 314 57.86 -18.13 -24.21
N THR A 315 56.65 -18.65 -23.96
CA THR A 315 56.36 -20.09 -23.96
C THR A 315 56.64 -20.73 -25.32
N LEU A 316 56.24 -20.08 -26.43
CA LEU A 316 56.48 -20.56 -27.80
C LEU A 316 57.99 -20.61 -28.14
N SER A 317 58.78 -19.62 -27.71
CA SER A 317 60.23 -19.63 -27.91
C SER A 317 60.93 -20.77 -27.15
N VAL A 318 60.49 -21.05 -25.91
CA VAL A 318 60.98 -22.19 -25.13
C VAL A 318 60.54 -23.53 -25.73
N ALA A 319 59.32 -23.62 -26.26
CA ALA A 319 58.82 -24.79 -26.98
C ALA A 319 59.69 -25.13 -28.20
N ILE A 320 60.02 -24.14 -29.05
CA ILE A 320 60.91 -24.34 -30.21
C ILE A 320 62.33 -24.73 -29.77
N TYR A 321 62.84 -24.17 -28.66
CA TYR A 321 64.12 -24.58 -28.07
C TYR A 321 64.12 -26.06 -27.61
N MET A 322 63.00 -26.57 -27.10
CA MET A 322 62.84 -27.99 -26.73
C MET A 322 62.72 -28.90 -27.96
N VAL A 323 61.98 -28.50 -29.00
CA VAL A 323 61.84 -29.26 -30.27
C VAL A 323 63.18 -29.40 -31.00
N THR A 324 64.02 -28.36 -30.96
CA THR A 324 65.36 -28.35 -31.58
C THR A 324 66.42 -29.13 -30.78
N ASN A 325 66.01 -29.91 -29.76
CA ASN A 325 66.91 -30.73 -28.97
C ASN A 325 67.05 -32.16 -29.56
N GLU A 326 68.28 -32.55 -29.90
CA GLU A 326 68.59 -33.74 -30.71
C GLU A 326 68.27 -35.09 -30.00
N LYS A 327 67.94 -35.07 -28.71
CA LYS A 327 67.47 -36.25 -27.96
C LYS A 327 65.94 -36.35 -28.04
N GLY A 328 65.43 -37.04 -29.07
CA GLY A 328 64.02 -37.06 -29.47
C GLY A 328 62.96 -37.57 -28.48
N ARG A 329 63.29 -37.88 -27.21
CA ARG A 329 62.35 -38.35 -26.18
C ARG A 329 61.37 -37.28 -25.65
N LEU A 330 61.58 -35.99 -25.96
CA LEU A 330 60.80 -34.88 -25.38
C LEU A 330 59.55 -34.45 -26.19
N LYS A 331 59.32 -34.99 -27.39
CA LYS A 331 58.24 -34.53 -28.29
C LYS A 331 56.83 -34.64 -27.66
N ASN A 332 56.56 -35.71 -26.91
CA ASN A 332 55.25 -35.96 -26.31
C ASN A 332 54.96 -35.00 -25.13
N VAL A 333 55.99 -34.65 -24.34
CA VAL A 333 55.89 -33.63 -23.28
C VAL A 333 55.58 -32.25 -23.89
N MET A 334 56.20 -31.95 -25.03
CA MET A 334 56.01 -30.72 -25.80
C MET A 334 54.55 -30.50 -26.21
N LEU A 335 53.86 -31.55 -26.68
CA LEU A 335 52.44 -31.49 -27.03
C LEU A 335 51.55 -31.22 -25.80
N GLY A 336 51.83 -31.90 -24.68
CA GLY A 336 51.11 -31.68 -23.42
C GLY A 336 51.26 -30.26 -22.87
N CYS A 337 52.47 -29.69 -22.91
CA CYS A 337 52.71 -28.32 -22.44
C CYS A 337 52.10 -27.24 -23.34
N LEU A 338 52.07 -27.44 -24.67
CA LEU A 338 51.38 -26.50 -25.56
C LEU A 338 49.86 -26.58 -25.41
N LEU A 339 49.31 -27.79 -25.28
CA LEU A 339 47.87 -27.97 -25.01
C LEU A 339 47.47 -27.38 -23.66
N SER A 340 48.25 -27.55 -22.59
CA SER A 340 47.91 -26.98 -21.30
C SER A 340 47.95 -25.44 -21.30
N VAL A 341 48.95 -24.82 -21.94
CA VAL A 341 49.00 -23.36 -22.11
C VAL A 341 47.81 -22.84 -22.94
N PHE A 342 47.45 -23.54 -24.02
CA PHE A 342 46.31 -23.16 -24.87
C PHE A 342 44.95 -23.29 -24.13
N VAL A 343 44.77 -24.38 -23.37
CA VAL A 343 43.59 -24.59 -22.52
C VAL A 343 43.51 -23.54 -21.42
N LEU A 344 44.62 -23.21 -20.74
CA LEU A 344 44.63 -22.16 -19.73
C LEU A 344 44.34 -20.76 -20.33
N SER A 345 44.82 -20.44 -21.53
CA SER A 345 44.51 -19.15 -22.17
C SER A 345 43.03 -19.00 -22.53
N ASN A 346 42.37 -20.08 -22.97
CA ASN A 346 40.94 -20.08 -23.22
C ASN A 346 40.12 -20.05 -21.91
N GLN A 347 40.53 -20.81 -20.89
CA GLN A 347 39.90 -20.79 -19.57
C GLN A 347 39.96 -19.39 -18.91
N LEU A 348 41.09 -18.69 -19.00
CA LEU A 348 41.23 -17.35 -18.42
C LEU A 348 40.41 -16.29 -19.19
N SER A 349 40.38 -16.39 -20.52
CA SER A 349 39.50 -15.54 -21.35
C SER A 349 38.01 -15.80 -21.07
N ALA A 350 37.64 -17.07 -20.84
CA ALA A 350 36.28 -17.44 -20.44
C ALA A 350 35.93 -16.94 -19.03
N ALA A 351 36.89 -16.93 -18.09
CA ALA A 351 36.70 -16.36 -16.76
C ALA A 351 36.52 -14.84 -16.80
N GLU A 352 37.29 -14.11 -17.61
CA GLU A 352 37.07 -12.67 -17.83
C GLU A 352 35.72 -12.41 -18.54
N ALA A 353 35.33 -13.25 -19.51
CA ALA A 353 34.02 -13.16 -20.17
C ALA A 353 32.84 -13.47 -19.23
N GLN A 354 32.97 -14.43 -18.30
CA GLN A 354 31.96 -14.72 -17.28
C GLN A 354 31.94 -13.70 -16.14
N SER A 355 33.06 -13.01 -15.88
CA SER A 355 33.11 -11.88 -14.95
C SER A 355 32.47 -10.62 -15.57
N ALA A 356 32.67 -10.37 -16.86
CA ALA A 356 32.02 -9.28 -17.58
C ALA A 356 30.53 -9.57 -17.84
N GLY A 357 30.19 -10.82 -18.17
CA GLY A 357 28.82 -11.29 -18.38
C GLY A 357 27.97 -11.45 -17.11
N LYS A 358 28.38 -10.85 -15.99
CA LYS A 358 27.65 -10.83 -14.72
C LYS A 358 27.61 -9.45 -14.04
N MET A 359 27.63 -8.37 -14.84
CA MET A 359 27.33 -7.03 -14.33
C MET A 359 26.59 -6.11 -15.31
N ASN A 360 25.94 -6.68 -16.32
CA ASN A 360 25.04 -5.98 -17.23
C ASN A 360 23.62 -6.51 -17.07
N ASP A 361 22.81 -5.84 -16.24
CA ASP A 361 21.35 -5.78 -16.35
C ASP A 361 20.82 -4.60 -15.50
N ALA A 362 19.68 -4.04 -15.91
CA ALA A 362 18.86 -3.07 -15.18
C ALA A 362 19.13 -1.54 -15.27
N GLU A 363 20.05 -1.01 -16.09
CA GLU A 363 19.92 0.38 -16.56
C GLU A 363 18.74 0.52 -17.53
N THR A 364 17.88 1.50 -17.29
CA THR A 364 16.70 1.78 -18.13
C THR A 364 16.82 3.22 -18.67
N PRO A 365 17.10 3.44 -19.97
CA PRO A 365 17.48 4.77 -20.48
C PRO A 365 16.27 5.71 -20.60
N ALA A 366 16.08 6.57 -19.60
CA ALA A 366 15.02 7.57 -19.56
C ALA A 366 15.51 8.98 -19.96
N ALA A 367 15.51 9.24 -21.27
CA ALA A 367 15.44 10.57 -21.89
C ALA A 367 16.43 11.68 -21.45
N ASP A 368 17.64 11.69 -22.03
CA ASP A 368 18.31 12.97 -22.32
C ASP A 368 17.75 13.56 -23.62
N ALA A 369 16.85 14.54 -23.51
CA ALA A 369 16.26 15.27 -24.63
C ALA A 369 17.22 16.35 -25.19
N GLY A 370 18.47 15.96 -25.47
CA GLY A 370 19.64 16.84 -25.49
C GLY A 370 20.43 16.95 -26.81
N LYS A 371 19.77 16.84 -27.98
CA LYS A 371 20.35 16.87 -29.35
C LYS A 371 21.11 15.62 -29.79
N ILE A 372 20.45 14.76 -30.55
CA ILE A 372 21.11 13.97 -31.62
C ILE A 372 20.46 14.35 -32.94
N ALA A 373 21.24 14.95 -33.84
CA ALA A 373 20.82 15.25 -35.20
C ALA A 373 21.08 14.02 -36.10
N GLY A 374 20.15 13.07 -36.08
CA GLY A 374 20.17 11.88 -36.93
C GLY A 374 18.79 11.24 -36.97
N HIS A 375 18.26 10.95 -38.16
CA HIS A 375 16.94 10.34 -38.30
C HIS A 375 17.00 8.83 -37.99
N SER A 376 16.32 8.43 -36.92
CA SER A 376 15.77 7.09 -36.76
C SER A 376 14.27 7.23 -36.51
N GLU A 377 13.46 6.45 -37.21
CA GLU A 377 12.01 6.46 -37.03
C GLU A 377 11.66 5.83 -35.68
N GLU A 378 11.25 6.66 -34.71
CA GLU A 378 10.65 6.18 -33.46
C GLU A 378 9.42 5.33 -33.82
N LYS A 379 9.48 4.02 -33.53
CA LYS A 379 8.42 3.07 -33.89
C LYS A 379 7.11 3.43 -33.18
N ASP A 380 6.00 3.43 -33.90
CA ASP A 380 4.76 4.06 -33.43
C ASP A 380 4.19 3.48 -32.14
N PHE A 381 4.46 2.20 -31.81
CA PHE A 381 4.04 1.63 -30.52
C PHE A 381 4.70 2.32 -29.31
N TYR A 382 5.93 2.84 -29.43
CA TYR A 382 6.54 3.65 -28.35
C TYR A 382 5.80 4.99 -28.18
N LYS A 383 5.42 5.65 -29.28
CA LYS A 383 4.60 6.89 -29.24
C LYS A 383 3.23 6.63 -28.60
N ILE A 384 2.57 5.53 -28.97
CA ILE A 384 1.28 5.13 -28.39
C ILE A 384 1.43 4.82 -26.90
N TYR A 385 2.49 4.10 -26.48
CA TYR A 385 2.74 3.78 -25.06
C TYR A 385 3.04 5.04 -24.23
N ASN A 386 3.93 5.90 -24.72
CA ASN A 386 4.26 7.18 -24.09
C ASN A 386 3.03 8.10 -24.03
N LYS A 387 2.17 8.10 -25.06
CA LYS A 387 0.92 8.86 -25.03
C LYS A 387 -0.09 8.26 -24.04
N ALA A 388 -0.24 6.94 -23.97
CA ALA A 388 -1.07 6.26 -22.99
C ALA A 388 -0.63 6.62 -21.55
N ARG A 389 0.67 6.55 -21.25
CA ARG A 389 1.23 6.94 -19.96
C ARG A 389 1.01 8.43 -19.64
N SER A 390 1.15 9.32 -20.63
CA SER A 390 0.80 10.74 -20.44
C SER A 390 -0.67 10.93 -20.07
N LEU A 391 -1.59 10.25 -20.75
CA LEU A 391 -3.03 10.36 -20.47
C LEU A 391 -3.40 9.78 -19.10
N GLN A 392 -2.71 8.74 -18.62
CA GLN A 392 -2.90 8.20 -17.28
C GLN A 392 -2.36 9.16 -16.19
N LEU A 393 -1.26 9.86 -16.46
CA LEU A 393 -0.72 10.90 -15.58
C LEU A 393 -1.61 12.16 -15.57
N ASP A 394 -2.16 12.55 -16.73
CA ASP A 394 -3.15 13.62 -16.91
C ASP A 394 -4.55 13.28 -16.32
N ASN A 395 -4.68 12.14 -15.62
CA ASN A 395 -5.92 11.65 -15.02
C ASN A 395 -7.07 11.41 -16.02
N GLN A 396 -6.73 10.91 -17.22
CA GLN A 396 -7.67 10.50 -18.28
C GLN A 396 -7.64 8.97 -18.51
N PRO A 397 -8.04 8.15 -17.51
CA PRO A 397 -7.86 6.70 -17.52
C PRO A 397 -8.57 6.00 -18.67
N GLU A 398 -9.75 6.46 -19.12
CA GLU A 398 -10.44 5.86 -20.27
C GLU A 398 -9.66 6.03 -21.58
N ALA A 399 -9.01 7.17 -21.77
CA ALA A 399 -8.24 7.47 -22.98
C ALA A 399 -6.91 6.69 -22.97
N ALA A 400 -6.25 6.61 -21.81
CA ALA A 400 -5.09 5.77 -21.60
C ALA A 400 -5.40 4.27 -21.82
N GLY A 401 -6.46 3.77 -21.18
CA GLY A 401 -6.89 2.37 -21.27
C GLY A 401 -7.24 1.91 -22.69
N LYS A 402 -7.79 2.79 -23.53
CA LYS A 402 -8.01 2.53 -24.96
C LYS A 402 -6.69 2.32 -25.71
N LEU A 403 -5.68 3.15 -25.45
CA LEU A 403 -4.35 3.02 -26.08
C LEU A 403 -3.57 1.80 -25.56
N TYR A 404 -3.66 1.47 -24.26
CA TYR A 404 -3.08 0.24 -23.72
C TYR A 404 -3.78 -1.01 -24.27
N SER A 405 -5.11 -1.02 -24.35
CA SER A 405 -5.85 -2.12 -24.97
C SER A 405 -5.49 -2.28 -26.46
N GLN A 406 -5.24 -1.18 -27.18
CA GLN A 406 -4.73 -1.21 -28.55
C GLN A 406 -3.32 -1.82 -28.64
N LEU A 407 -2.39 -1.42 -27.75
CA LEU A 407 -1.04 -1.99 -27.69
C LEU A 407 -1.04 -3.48 -27.33
N ASN A 408 -1.94 -3.90 -26.45
CA ASN A 408 -2.08 -5.30 -26.02
C ASN A 408 -2.59 -6.20 -27.18
N GLN A 409 -3.23 -5.62 -28.20
CA GLN A 409 -3.62 -6.29 -29.45
C GLN A 409 -2.54 -6.22 -30.55
N MET A 410 -1.45 -5.46 -30.34
CA MET A 410 -0.37 -5.28 -31.32
C MET A 410 0.81 -6.24 -31.09
N GLU A 411 1.58 -6.48 -32.15
CA GLU A 411 2.90 -7.10 -32.05
C GLU A 411 3.93 -6.06 -31.60
N VAL A 412 4.21 -6.04 -30.29
CA VAL A 412 5.10 -5.09 -29.62
C VAL A 412 6.16 -5.83 -28.79
N PRO A 413 7.29 -5.19 -28.42
CA PRO A 413 8.30 -5.79 -27.56
C PRO A 413 7.73 -6.28 -26.22
N PRO A 414 8.28 -7.35 -25.63
CA PRO A 414 7.77 -7.90 -24.37
C PRO A 414 7.64 -6.88 -23.23
N GLU A 415 8.61 -5.97 -23.09
CA GLU A 415 8.58 -4.86 -22.12
C GLU A 415 7.35 -3.96 -22.29
N ILE A 416 7.06 -3.55 -23.54
CA ILE A 416 5.92 -2.67 -23.86
C ILE A 416 4.60 -3.42 -23.67
N ARG A 417 4.54 -4.71 -23.99
CA ARG A 417 3.35 -5.54 -23.69
C ARG A 417 3.13 -5.66 -22.18
N ALA A 418 4.17 -6.02 -21.41
CA ALA A 418 4.09 -6.15 -19.97
C ALA A 418 3.67 -4.83 -19.30
N GLY A 419 4.34 -3.72 -19.63
CA GLY A 419 4.01 -2.39 -19.09
C GLY A 419 2.63 -1.91 -19.50
N SER A 420 2.17 -2.26 -20.70
CA SER A 420 0.83 -1.91 -21.19
C SER A 420 -0.27 -2.72 -20.49
N MET A 421 -0.07 -4.02 -20.28
CA MET A 421 -0.99 -4.86 -19.51
C MET A 421 -1.01 -4.46 -18.03
N HIS A 422 0.15 -4.19 -17.43
CA HIS A 422 0.26 -3.69 -16.05
C HIS A 422 -0.51 -2.36 -15.86
N ASN A 423 -0.24 -1.35 -16.69
CA ASN A 423 -0.90 -0.05 -16.57
C ASN A 423 -2.41 -0.12 -16.85
N GLN A 424 -2.86 -0.97 -17.78
CA GLN A 424 -4.30 -1.23 -17.96
C GLN A 424 -4.91 -1.92 -16.72
N GLY A 425 -4.19 -2.85 -16.09
CA GLY A 425 -4.60 -3.50 -14.83
C GLY A 425 -4.74 -2.49 -13.69
N VAL A 426 -3.79 -1.55 -13.55
CA VAL A 426 -3.84 -0.45 -12.59
C VAL A 426 -5.07 0.45 -12.82
N ILE A 427 -5.44 0.71 -14.07
CA ILE A 427 -6.64 1.47 -14.43
C ILE A 427 -7.93 0.73 -14.00
N GLU A 428 -8.12 -0.52 -14.40
CA GLU A 428 -9.31 -1.31 -14.06
C GLU A 428 -9.41 -1.56 -12.54
N HIS A 429 -8.29 -1.83 -11.86
CA HIS A 429 -8.21 -1.97 -10.39
C HIS A 429 -8.60 -0.67 -9.67
N THR A 430 -8.10 0.48 -10.14
CA THR A 430 -8.45 1.80 -9.60
C THR A 430 -9.93 2.11 -9.83
N GLN A 431 -10.48 1.78 -11.00
CA GLN A 431 -11.90 1.93 -11.30
C GLN A 431 -12.77 1.05 -10.38
N GLY A 432 -12.37 -0.20 -10.15
CA GLY A 432 -13.00 -1.08 -9.16
C GLY A 432 -13.03 -0.46 -7.75
N ARG A 433 -11.91 0.12 -7.29
CA ARG A 433 -11.84 0.84 -6.01
C ARG A 433 -12.73 2.09 -5.95
N VAL A 434 -12.90 2.80 -7.06
CA VAL A 434 -13.86 3.94 -7.13
C VAL A 434 -15.30 3.45 -6.98
N ILE A 435 -15.69 2.41 -7.73
CA ILE A 435 -17.04 1.82 -7.67
C ILE A 435 -17.31 1.20 -6.29
N PHE A 436 -16.30 0.61 -5.62
CA PHE A 436 -16.43 0.11 -4.25
C PHE A 436 -16.76 1.23 -3.24
N ASN A 437 -16.11 2.38 -3.37
CA ASN A 437 -16.40 3.56 -2.55
C ASN A 437 -17.79 4.16 -2.85
N GLN A 438 -18.31 4.00 -4.07
CA GLN A 438 -19.69 4.32 -4.42
C GLN A 438 -20.65 3.33 -3.74
N ALA A 439 -20.45 2.02 -3.92
CA ALA A 439 -21.27 0.96 -3.31
C ALA A 439 -21.37 1.08 -1.78
N ALA A 440 -20.29 1.45 -1.09
CA ALA A 440 -20.30 1.69 0.35
C ALA A 440 -21.20 2.87 0.76
N ARG A 441 -21.28 3.95 -0.05
CA ARG A 441 -22.18 5.10 0.16
C ARG A 441 -23.63 4.76 -0.20
N THR A 442 -23.82 4.03 -1.31
CA THR A 442 -25.12 3.52 -1.75
C THR A 442 -25.75 2.64 -0.68
N ALA A 443 -24.98 1.71 -0.09
CA ALA A 443 -25.39 0.91 1.07
C ALA A 443 -25.79 1.79 2.27
N GLN A 444 -24.94 2.75 2.67
CA GLN A 444 -25.22 3.67 3.79
C GLN A 444 -26.51 4.49 3.59
N SER A 445 -26.91 4.75 2.35
CA SER A 445 -28.18 5.41 2.01
C SER A 445 -29.42 4.51 2.16
N GLY A 446 -29.26 3.23 2.51
CA GLY A 446 -30.31 2.22 2.65
C GLY A 446 -30.59 1.42 1.36
N LYS A 447 -29.89 1.73 0.26
CA LYS A 447 -30.09 1.12 -1.06
C LYS A 447 -29.28 -0.16 -1.23
N LEU A 448 -29.68 -1.23 -0.53
CA LEU A 448 -28.95 -2.51 -0.54
C LEU A 448 -28.83 -3.12 -1.95
N ASP A 449 -29.90 -3.07 -2.75
CA ASP A 449 -29.93 -3.65 -4.09
C ASP A 449 -29.01 -2.92 -5.10
N ASP A 450 -29.07 -1.59 -5.13
CA ASP A 450 -28.15 -0.77 -5.93
C ASP A 450 -26.68 -1.04 -5.51
N ALA A 451 -26.41 -1.12 -4.20
CA ALA A 451 -25.07 -1.39 -3.69
C ALA A 451 -24.54 -2.78 -4.07
N ILE A 452 -25.36 -3.83 -4.01
CA ILE A 452 -24.96 -5.18 -4.45
C ILE A 452 -24.71 -5.22 -5.97
N LYS A 453 -25.51 -4.48 -6.75
CA LYS A 453 -25.32 -4.31 -8.20
C LYS A 453 -24.04 -3.53 -8.53
N GLU A 454 -23.66 -2.54 -7.73
CA GLU A 454 -22.39 -1.83 -7.84
C GLU A 454 -21.21 -2.72 -7.43
N LEU A 455 -21.31 -3.52 -6.36
CA LEU A 455 -20.28 -4.51 -6.01
C LEU A 455 -20.05 -5.57 -7.10
N THR A 456 -21.10 -5.97 -7.83
CA THR A 456 -20.96 -6.86 -8.99
C THR A 456 -20.14 -6.24 -10.12
N GLN A 457 -20.18 -4.90 -10.28
CA GLN A 457 -19.31 -4.18 -11.22
C GLN A 457 -17.87 -4.08 -10.69
N VAL A 458 -17.67 -3.94 -9.36
CA VAL A 458 -16.33 -4.02 -8.74
C VAL A 458 -15.69 -5.38 -9.02
N GLU A 459 -16.42 -6.48 -8.79
CA GLU A 459 -15.93 -7.84 -9.05
C GLU A 459 -15.49 -8.01 -10.51
N SER A 460 -16.25 -7.49 -11.48
CA SER A 460 -15.89 -7.52 -12.90
C SER A 460 -14.62 -6.70 -13.20
N ALA A 461 -14.47 -5.50 -12.62
CA ALA A 461 -13.27 -4.68 -12.79
C ALA A 461 -12.02 -5.32 -12.17
N LEU A 462 -12.15 -5.90 -10.96
CA LEU A 462 -11.07 -6.65 -10.31
C LEU A 462 -10.72 -7.92 -11.09
N GLN A 463 -11.68 -8.63 -11.68
CA GLN A 463 -11.40 -9.83 -12.49
C GLN A 463 -10.55 -9.50 -13.73
N LYS A 464 -10.83 -8.40 -14.44
CA LYS A 464 -9.99 -7.96 -15.58
C LYS A 464 -8.59 -7.55 -15.14
N ALA A 465 -8.48 -6.84 -14.01
CA ALA A 465 -7.18 -6.43 -13.49
C ALA A 465 -6.34 -7.65 -13.06
N GLU A 466 -6.96 -8.64 -12.43
CA GLU A 466 -6.37 -9.94 -12.12
C GLU A 466 -5.90 -10.66 -13.39
N GLU A 467 -6.73 -10.74 -14.44
CA GLU A 467 -6.34 -11.31 -15.73
C GLU A 467 -5.13 -10.59 -16.34
N LEU A 468 -5.10 -9.25 -16.30
CA LEU A 468 -4.00 -8.45 -16.82
C LEU A 468 -2.70 -8.67 -16.02
N TYR A 469 -2.74 -8.64 -14.68
CA TYR A 469 -1.54 -8.91 -13.86
C TYR A 469 -1.06 -10.36 -14.00
N VAL A 470 -1.97 -11.34 -13.99
CA VAL A 470 -1.63 -12.76 -14.15
C VAL A 470 -1.00 -13.04 -15.51
N ASN A 471 -1.48 -12.40 -16.59
CA ASN A 471 -0.86 -12.52 -17.91
C ASN A 471 0.57 -11.94 -17.96
N VAL A 472 0.88 -10.87 -17.20
CA VAL A 472 2.27 -10.40 -17.04
C VAL A 472 3.09 -11.45 -16.29
N LEU A 473 2.59 -11.96 -15.16
CA LEU A 473 3.28 -12.93 -14.30
C LEU A 473 3.51 -14.30 -14.97
N GLN A 474 2.65 -14.71 -15.90
CA GLN A 474 2.76 -15.96 -16.66
C GLN A 474 3.64 -15.84 -17.92
N SER A 475 4.04 -14.63 -18.31
CA SER A 475 4.82 -14.44 -19.53
C SER A 475 6.32 -14.72 -19.29
N ASP A 476 6.92 -15.58 -20.12
CA ASP A 476 8.34 -15.98 -20.10
C ASP A 476 9.30 -14.85 -20.53
N ILE A 477 9.14 -13.63 -20.00
CA ILE A 477 9.94 -12.47 -20.36
C ILE A 477 11.25 -12.48 -19.57
N GLN A 478 12.15 -13.34 -20.01
CA GLN A 478 13.51 -13.47 -19.48
C GLN A 478 14.24 -12.12 -19.55
N THR A 479 14.79 -11.69 -18.42
CA THR A 479 15.47 -10.39 -18.17
C THR A 479 14.60 -9.13 -18.27
N ALA A 480 14.22 -8.68 -19.47
CA ALA A 480 13.89 -7.27 -19.72
C ALA A 480 12.65 -6.72 -18.97
N ALA A 481 11.60 -7.51 -18.78
CA ALA A 481 10.38 -7.09 -18.06
C ALA A 481 10.32 -7.55 -16.59
N ALA A 482 11.41 -8.07 -16.02
CA ALA A 482 11.42 -8.61 -14.66
C ALA A 482 10.88 -7.62 -13.61
N LYS A 483 11.32 -6.35 -13.66
CA LYS A 483 10.82 -5.25 -12.80
C LYS A 483 9.29 -5.10 -12.89
N ILE A 484 8.71 -5.17 -14.10
CA ILE A 484 7.26 -5.01 -14.32
C ILE A 484 6.50 -6.23 -13.78
N SER A 485 7.10 -7.42 -13.84
CA SER A 485 6.57 -8.64 -13.22
C SER A 485 6.55 -8.53 -11.69
N GLU A 486 7.61 -8.01 -11.06
CA GLU A 486 7.66 -7.74 -9.62
C GLU A 486 6.58 -6.74 -9.16
N VAL A 487 6.45 -5.59 -9.84
CA VAL A 487 5.40 -4.60 -9.53
C VAL A 487 3.99 -5.17 -9.79
N SER A 488 3.82 -6.01 -10.81
CA SER A 488 2.56 -6.73 -11.05
C SER A 488 2.24 -7.76 -9.97
N ALA A 489 3.24 -8.39 -9.35
CA ALA A 489 3.04 -9.29 -8.21
C ALA A 489 2.55 -8.53 -6.98
N VAL A 490 3.10 -7.34 -6.71
CA VAL A 490 2.63 -6.46 -5.62
C VAL A 490 1.20 -5.97 -5.89
N ALA A 491 0.90 -5.52 -7.11
CA ALA A 491 -0.43 -5.09 -7.51
C ALA A 491 -1.48 -6.22 -7.40
N GLN A 492 -1.12 -7.46 -7.79
CA GLN A 492 -1.96 -8.64 -7.63
C GLN A 492 -2.16 -9.00 -6.14
N GLN A 493 -1.16 -8.85 -5.28
CA GLN A 493 -1.34 -9.02 -3.83
C GLN A 493 -2.31 -7.99 -3.25
N GLN A 494 -2.24 -6.72 -3.66
CA GLN A 494 -3.19 -5.68 -3.24
C GLN A 494 -4.61 -5.99 -3.73
N LEU A 495 -4.76 -6.42 -4.99
CA LEU A 495 -6.04 -6.83 -5.57
C LEU A 495 -6.70 -7.98 -4.78
N LEU A 496 -5.90 -8.97 -4.34
CA LEU A 496 -6.37 -10.08 -3.51
C LEU A 496 -6.77 -9.67 -2.08
N LEU A 497 -6.36 -8.49 -1.60
CA LEU A 497 -6.86 -7.90 -0.35
C LEU A 497 -8.17 -7.15 -0.60
N ASP A 498 -8.21 -6.30 -1.63
CA ASP A 498 -9.41 -5.51 -1.98
C ASP A 498 -10.59 -6.44 -2.33
N ARG A 499 -10.34 -7.55 -3.06
CA ARG A 499 -11.33 -8.61 -3.34
C ARG A 499 -11.94 -9.21 -2.06
N LYS A 500 -11.15 -9.41 -1.00
CA LYS A 500 -11.65 -9.92 0.29
C LYS A 500 -12.52 -8.89 1.02
N GLU A 501 -12.26 -7.59 0.81
CA GLU A 501 -13.12 -6.52 1.36
C GLU A 501 -14.45 -6.45 0.59
N VAL A 502 -14.42 -6.57 -0.74
CA VAL A 502 -15.59 -6.67 -1.61
C VAL A 502 -16.47 -7.86 -1.22
N GLU A 503 -15.88 -9.06 -1.15
CA GLU A 503 -16.61 -10.27 -0.74
C GLU A 503 -17.21 -10.14 0.67
N LYS A 504 -16.47 -9.54 1.62
CA LYS A 504 -16.97 -9.33 2.98
C LYS A 504 -18.15 -8.38 2.99
N LEU A 505 -18.03 -7.21 2.34
CA LEU A 505 -19.11 -6.22 2.30
C LEU A 505 -20.34 -6.81 1.60
N ARG A 506 -20.16 -7.50 0.46
CA ARG A 506 -21.22 -8.19 -0.27
C ARG A 506 -22.00 -9.15 0.63
N LYS A 507 -21.30 -10.07 1.32
CA LYS A 507 -21.91 -11.03 2.25
C LYS A 507 -22.68 -10.32 3.38
N GLN A 508 -22.18 -9.19 3.89
CA GLN A 508 -22.90 -8.39 4.90
C GLN A 508 -24.16 -7.72 4.34
N LEU A 509 -24.14 -7.21 3.10
CA LEU A 509 -25.33 -6.60 2.46
C LEU A 509 -26.38 -7.64 2.04
N GLU A 510 -25.95 -8.81 1.57
CA GLU A 510 -26.86 -9.93 1.24
C GLU A 510 -27.54 -10.50 2.50
N GLU A 511 -26.82 -10.64 3.61
CA GLU A 511 -27.37 -11.00 4.93
C GLU A 511 -28.41 -9.96 5.40
N LEU A 512 -28.09 -8.66 5.33
CA LEU A 512 -29.03 -7.59 5.71
C LEU A 512 -30.27 -7.55 4.81
N LYS A 513 -30.11 -7.69 3.49
CA LYS A 513 -31.23 -7.75 2.53
C LYS A 513 -32.17 -8.92 2.87
N LYS A 514 -31.60 -10.10 3.16
CA LYS A 514 -32.35 -11.28 3.58
C LYS A 514 -33.11 -11.03 4.90
N GLN A 515 -32.48 -10.38 5.88
CA GLN A 515 -33.12 -10.03 7.14
C GLN A 515 -34.23 -8.97 6.95
N GLN A 516 -34.05 -7.99 6.07
CA GLN A 516 -35.09 -7.01 5.71
C GLN A 516 -36.29 -7.69 5.04
N GLN A 517 -36.05 -8.63 4.12
CA GLN A 517 -37.10 -9.45 3.52
C GLN A 517 -37.84 -10.32 4.56
N GLN A 518 -37.13 -10.94 5.50
CA GLN A 518 -37.74 -11.71 6.60
C GLN A 518 -38.59 -10.83 7.52
N ALA A 519 -38.11 -9.64 7.89
CA ALA A 519 -38.85 -8.67 8.69
C ALA A 519 -40.13 -8.19 7.98
N ARG A 520 -40.06 -7.90 6.66
CA ARG A 520 -41.24 -7.58 5.84
C ARG A 520 -42.24 -8.73 5.80
N GLN A 521 -41.78 -9.96 5.57
CA GLN A 521 -42.64 -11.16 5.54
C GLN A 521 -43.33 -11.42 6.88
N LYS A 522 -42.62 -11.29 8.01
CA LYS A 522 -43.23 -11.42 9.35
C LYS A 522 -44.21 -10.29 9.66
N THR A 523 -43.91 -9.07 9.26
CA THR A 523 -44.83 -7.93 9.40
C THR A 523 -46.12 -8.13 8.59
N GLN A 524 -46.02 -8.64 7.35
CA GLN A 524 -47.20 -9.03 6.55
C GLN A 524 -47.99 -10.16 7.23
N GLN A 525 -47.32 -11.22 7.73
CA GLN A 525 -48.00 -12.31 8.45
C GLN A 525 -48.75 -11.81 9.70
N ALA A 526 -48.18 -10.85 10.44
CA ALA A 526 -48.86 -10.19 11.56
C ALA A 526 -50.08 -9.37 11.10
N LYS A 527 -49.97 -8.64 9.98
CA LYS A 527 -51.07 -7.88 9.36
C LYS A 527 -52.22 -8.79 8.90
N ASP A 528 -51.91 -9.88 8.20
CA ASP A 528 -52.89 -10.89 7.74
C ASP A 528 -53.62 -11.51 8.94
N LYS A 529 -52.89 -11.81 10.02
CA LYS A 529 -53.45 -12.39 11.24
C LYS A 529 -54.32 -11.42 12.02
N ASN A 530 -53.90 -10.16 12.15
CA ASN A 530 -54.71 -9.10 12.75
C ASN A 530 -56.02 -8.88 11.95
N GLN A 531 -55.97 -8.95 10.62
CA GLN A 531 -57.17 -8.85 9.77
C GLN A 531 -58.09 -10.09 9.88
N GLN A 532 -57.54 -11.30 10.03
CA GLN A 532 -58.34 -12.50 10.35
C GLN A 532 -59.09 -12.34 11.69
N GLN A 533 -58.40 -11.85 12.72
CA GLN A 533 -58.94 -11.59 14.04
C GLN A 533 -60.05 -10.51 14.03
N GLN A 534 -59.80 -9.40 13.33
CA GLN A 534 -60.77 -8.31 13.07
C GLN A 534 -62.06 -8.85 12.41
N ASN A 535 -61.94 -9.62 11.32
CA ASN A 535 -63.08 -10.20 10.62
C ASN A 535 -63.90 -11.15 11.50
N GLN A 536 -63.22 -11.97 12.32
CA GLN A 536 -63.88 -12.90 13.23
C GLN A 536 -64.62 -12.19 14.37
N GLN A 537 -64.08 -11.09 14.91
CA GLN A 537 -64.81 -10.25 15.85
C GLN A 537 -66.10 -9.66 15.25
N GLN A 538 -66.03 -9.14 14.01
CA GLN A 538 -67.21 -8.60 13.33
C GLN A 538 -68.28 -9.67 13.10
N GLN A 539 -67.90 -10.88 12.68
CA GLN A 539 -68.82 -12.01 12.57
C GLN A 539 -69.44 -12.39 13.92
N ASN A 540 -68.65 -12.46 15.00
CA ASN A 540 -69.16 -12.78 16.33
C ASN A 540 -70.12 -11.69 16.87
N GLN A 541 -69.87 -10.39 16.61
CA GLN A 541 -70.81 -9.33 16.93
C GLN A 541 -72.12 -9.43 16.11
N GLN A 542 -72.02 -9.70 14.81
CA GLN A 542 -73.20 -9.90 13.97
C GLN A 542 -74.05 -11.10 14.46
N GLN A 543 -73.40 -12.21 14.81
CA GLN A 543 -74.08 -13.38 15.38
C GLN A 543 -74.68 -13.09 16.76
N GLN A 544 -74.01 -12.34 17.65
CA GLN A 544 -74.59 -11.94 18.94
C GLN A 544 -75.82 -11.04 18.75
N ASN A 545 -75.76 -10.04 17.86
CA ASN A 545 -76.90 -9.18 17.57
C ASN A 545 -78.08 -9.97 16.97
N GLN A 546 -77.79 -10.93 16.09
CA GLN A 546 -78.79 -11.80 15.47
C GLN A 546 -79.37 -12.83 16.47
N GLN A 547 -78.56 -13.36 17.40
CA GLN A 547 -79.04 -14.16 18.53
C GLN A 547 -79.93 -13.34 19.47
N GLN A 548 -79.56 -12.10 19.80
CA GLN A 548 -80.39 -11.22 20.63
C GLN A 548 -81.73 -10.88 19.94
N GLN A 549 -81.74 -10.60 18.63
CA GLN A 549 -82.98 -10.42 17.87
C GLN A 549 -83.84 -11.69 17.88
N ASN A 550 -83.25 -12.86 17.61
CA ASN A 550 -83.97 -14.13 17.65
C ASN A 550 -84.50 -14.45 19.05
N GLN A 551 -83.77 -14.09 20.11
CA GLN A 551 -84.18 -14.30 21.50
C GLN A 551 -85.27 -13.30 21.94
N GLN A 552 -85.27 -12.07 21.43
CA GLN A 552 -86.38 -11.12 21.59
C GLN A 552 -87.64 -11.61 20.87
N GLN A 553 -87.52 -12.11 19.63
CA GLN A 553 -88.63 -12.72 18.89
C GLN A 553 -89.15 -14.00 19.57
N GLN A 554 -88.26 -14.87 20.06
CA GLN A 554 -88.66 -16.05 20.84
C GLN A 554 -89.33 -15.67 22.15
N ASN A 555 -88.90 -14.63 22.86
CA ASN A 555 -89.60 -14.17 24.07
C ASN A 555 -90.99 -13.61 23.76
N GLN A 556 -91.18 -12.92 22.62
CA GLN A 556 -92.52 -12.52 22.14
C GLN A 556 -93.40 -13.72 21.74
N GLN A 557 -92.81 -14.80 21.20
CA GLN A 557 -93.55 -16.02 20.85
C GLN A 557 -93.86 -16.91 22.07
N GLN A 558 -92.93 -17.05 23.02
CA GLN A 558 -93.11 -17.84 24.24
C GLN A 558 -94.09 -17.21 25.23
N GLN A 559 -94.36 -15.89 25.14
CA GLN A 559 -95.50 -15.27 25.84
C GLN A 559 -96.86 -15.89 25.46
N ASN A 560 -96.97 -16.57 24.31
CA ASN A 560 -98.19 -17.26 23.87
C ASN A 560 -98.18 -18.79 24.12
N GLN A 561 -97.10 -19.39 24.65
CA GLN A 561 -97.08 -20.84 24.91
C GLN A 561 -96.04 -21.27 25.96
N GLN A 562 -96.54 -21.62 27.16
CA GLN A 562 -95.91 -22.56 28.08
C GLN A 562 -96.44 -23.98 27.76
N GLN A 563 -95.75 -25.09 28.01
CA GLN A 563 -94.54 -25.34 28.82
C GLN A 563 -93.76 -26.56 28.24
N GLN A 564 -92.68 -27.01 28.89
CA GLN A 564 -91.88 -28.22 28.58
C GLN A 564 -91.05 -28.25 27.27
N ASN A 565 -89.89 -27.57 27.25
CA ASN A 565 -88.62 -28.14 26.71
C ASN A 565 -87.33 -27.33 26.99
N GLN A 566 -87.22 -26.67 28.15
CA GLN A 566 -86.12 -25.73 28.43
C GLN A 566 -84.74 -26.35 28.74
N GLN A 567 -84.64 -27.64 29.11
CA GLN A 567 -83.36 -28.22 29.54
C GLN A 567 -82.43 -28.66 28.38
N GLN A 568 -82.97 -29.10 27.24
CA GLN A 568 -82.12 -29.49 26.09
C GLN A 568 -81.60 -28.30 25.29
N GLN A 569 -82.38 -27.21 25.15
CA GLN A 569 -81.93 -26.00 24.44
C GLN A 569 -80.73 -25.34 25.11
N ASN A 570 -80.71 -25.22 26.44
CA ASN A 570 -79.59 -24.59 27.15
C ASN A 570 -78.27 -25.36 26.98
N GLN A 571 -78.29 -26.70 26.91
CA GLN A 571 -77.08 -27.49 26.67
C GLN A 571 -76.53 -27.35 25.25
N GLN A 572 -77.39 -27.19 24.24
CA GLN A 572 -76.95 -26.88 22.87
C GLN A 572 -76.41 -25.44 22.75
N GLN A 573 -76.99 -24.46 23.47
CA GLN A 573 -76.46 -23.09 23.49
C GLN A 573 -75.09 -23.00 24.19
N GLN A 574 -74.91 -23.64 25.36
CA GLN A 574 -73.63 -23.62 26.08
C GLN A 574 -72.50 -24.33 25.32
N SER A 575 -72.80 -25.43 24.61
CA SER A 575 -71.79 -26.13 23.80
C SER A 575 -71.36 -25.31 22.58
N GLY A 576 -72.28 -24.60 21.91
CA GLY A 576 -71.94 -23.65 20.85
C GLY A 576 -71.09 -22.47 21.35
N GLN A 577 -71.47 -21.86 22.48
CA GLN A 577 -70.71 -20.75 23.08
C GLN A 577 -69.29 -21.16 23.46
N ASN A 578 -69.10 -22.34 24.07
CA ASN A 578 -67.77 -22.86 24.40
C ASN A 578 -66.91 -23.11 23.15
N GLN A 579 -67.49 -23.59 22.04
CA GLN A 579 -66.75 -23.74 20.78
C GLN A 579 -66.35 -22.40 20.17
N GLN A 580 -67.22 -21.38 20.20
CA GLN A 580 -66.87 -20.03 19.72
C GLN A 580 -65.77 -19.38 20.57
N GLN A 581 -65.88 -19.42 21.91
CA GLN A 581 -64.87 -18.84 22.80
C GLN A 581 -63.50 -19.50 22.64
N ASN A 582 -63.45 -20.83 22.55
CA ASN A 582 -62.18 -21.57 22.41
C ASN A 582 -61.54 -21.33 21.03
N GLY A 583 -62.36 -21.21 19.98
CA GLY A 583 -61.89 -20.80 18.65
C GLY A 583 -61.31 -19.38 18.63
N GLN A 584 -62.00 -18.43 19.27
CA GLN A 584 -61.57 -17.02 19.34
C GLN A 584 -60.24 -16.87 20.09
N ALA A 585 -60.10 -17.51 21.26
CA ALA A 585 -58.85 -17.52 22.03
C ALA A 585 -57.66 -18.17 21.29
N GLN A 586 -57.92 -19.04 20.30
CA GLN A 586 -56.88 -19.63 19.46
C GLN A 586 -56.40 -18.67 18.36
N THR A 587 -57.32 -17.90 17.74
CA THR A 587 -56.97 -16.84 16.78
C THR A 587 -56.21 -15.70 17.47
N ASP A 588 -56.67 -15.31 18.67
CA ASP A 588 -56.05 -14.23 19.45
C ASP A 588 -54.57 -14.53 19.77
N ARG A 589 -54.27 -15.77 20.17
CA ARG A 589 -52.88 -16.24 20.36
C ARG A 589 -52.10 -16.25 19.06
N SER A 590 -52.66 -16.80 17.98
CA SER A 590 -51.99 -16.90 16.69
C SER A 590 -51.61 -15.54 16.09
N ALA A 591 -52.39 -14.48 16.37
CA ALA A 591 -52.08 -13.12 15.94
C ALA A 591 -51.02 -12.45 16.83
N ALA A 592 -51.10 -12.60 18.16
CA ALA A 592 -50.09 -12.10 19.08
C ALA A 592 -48.71 -12.77 18.86
N GLU A 593 -48.69 -14.07 18.55
CA GLU A 593 -47.48 -14.82 18.17
C GLU A 593 -46.87 -14.26 16.88
N ALA A 594 -47.67 -14.05 15.83
CA ALA A 594 -47.19 -13.49 14.56
C ALA A 594 -46.61 -12.07 14.71
N LEU A 595 -47.23 -11.24 15.56
CA LEU A 595 -46.75 -9.88 15.84
C LEU A 595 -45.43 -9.89 16.64
N LYS A 596 -45.30 -10.79 17.63
CA LYS A 596 -44.04 -11.00 18.36
C LYS A 596 -42.92 -11.50 17.43
N ASP A 597 -43.24 -12.38 16.48
CA ASP A 597 -42.32 -12.83 15.44
C ASP A 597 -41.85 -11.68 14.53
N ALA A 598 -42.72 -10.72 14.22
CA ALA A 598 -42.35 -9.52 13.49
C ALA A 598 -41.41 -8.61 14.30
N GLN A 599 -41.69 -8.39 15.59
CA GLN A 599 -40.82 -7.63 16.50
C GLN A 599 -39.41 -8.25 16.55
N ASN A 600 -39.31 -9.55 16.85
CA ASN A 600 -38.04 -10.29 16.88
C ASN A 600 -37.24 -10.15 15.57
N ALA A 601 -37.91 -10.16 14.42
CA ALA A 601 -37.26 -10.04 13.10
C ALA A 601 -36.75 -8.61 12.83
N VAL A 602 -37.50 -7.58 13.26
CA VAL A 602 -37.12 -6.17 13.12
C VAL A 602 -36.01 -5.79 14.10
N ASP A 603 -36.08 -6.24 15.36
CA ASP A 603 -35.02 -5.99 16.36
C ASP A 603 -33.68 -6.57 15.90
N LYS A 604 -33.70 -7.81 15.38
CA LYS A 604 -32.52 -8.46 14.78
C LYS A 604 -31.97 -7.68 13.58
N LEU A 605 -32.85 -7.20 12.69
CA LEU A 605 -32.46 -6.35 11.56
C LEU A 605 -31.81 -5.04 12.05
N GLN A 606 -32.40 -4.38 13.04
CA GLN A 606 -31.86 -3.13 13.61
C GLN A 606 -30.48 -3.35 14.23
N GLN A 607 -30.30 -4.41 15.04
CA GLN A 607 -29.03 -4.75 15.66
C GLN A 607 -27.93 -5.01 14.62
N ASN A 608 -28.24 -5.78 13.57
CA ASN A 608 -27.26 -6.13 12.54
C ASN A 608 -26.98 -4.95 11.58
N ALA A 609 -27.98 -4.13 11.27
CA ALA A 609 -27.79 -2.88 10.51
C ALA A 609 -26.85 -1.93 11.26
N ARG A 610 -27.03 -1.78 12.58
CA ARG A 610 -26.15 -1.00 13.46
C ARG A 610 -24.71 -1.54 13.47
N GLN A 611 -24.54 -2.85 13.65
CA GLN A 611 -23.21 -3.49 13.60
C GLN A 611 -22.52 -3.35 12.24
N ALA A 612 -23.29 -3.33 11.14
CA ALA A 612 -22.79 -3.11 9.79
C ALA A 612 -22.66 -1.62 9.40
N GLY A 613 -22.94 -0.68 10.31
CA GLY A 613 -22.84 0.77 10.06
C GLY A 613 -23.92 1.35 9.12
N GLN A 614 -25.00 0.62 8.86
CA GLN A 614 -26.04 0.97 7.89
C GLN A 614 -27.12 1.87 8.53
N GLN A 615 -26.75 3.11 8.84
CA GLN A 615 -27.58 4.06 9.62
C GLN A 615 -29.00 4.27 9.07
N GLN A 616 -29.20 4.32 7.75
CA GLN A 616 -30.55 4.45 7.19
C GLN A 616 -31.40 3.20 7.40
N LEU A 617 -30.81 2.01 7.28
CA LEU A 617 -31.50 0.74 7.53
C LEU A 617 -31.77 0.54 9.04
N GLU A 618 -30.86 0.99 9.91
CA GLU A 618 -31.08 1.03 11.37
C GLU A 618 -32.26 1.94 11.73
N ASN A 619 -32.35 3.13 11.12
CA ASN A 619 -33.46 4.06 11.34
C ASN A 619 -34.80 3.51 10.81
N GLN A 620 -34.81 2.88 9.62
CA GLN A 620 -35.99 2.20 9.05
C GLN A 620 -36.47 1.06 9.98
N ALA A 621 -35.56 0.21 10.43
CA ALA A 621 -35.88 -0.88 11.36
C ALA A 621 -36.39 -0.33 12.71
N ARG A 622 -35.78 0.74 13.23
CA ARG A 622 -36.25 1.40 14.47
C ARG A 622 -37.66 1.97 14.35
N GLN A 623 -37.99 2.63 13.24
CA GLN A 623 -39.34 3.12 12.95
C GLN A 623 -40.34 1.96 12.86
N ALA A 624 -39.95 0.85 12.24
CA ALA A 624 -40.77 -0.34 12.19
C ALA A 624 -40.97 -1.01 13.56
N ALA A 625 -39.94 -1.03 14.42
CA ALA A 625 -40.04 -1.56 15.78
C ALA A 625 -40.99 -0.74 16.66
N GLU A 626 -40.93 0.60 16.55
CA GLU A 626 -41.82 1.52 17.26
C GLU A 626 -43.28 1.36 16.81
N ALA A 627 -43.52 1.25 15.51
CA ALA A 627 -44.85 0.95 14.96
C ALA A 627 -45.35 -0.45 15.38
N LEU A 628 -44.51 -1.48 15.33
CA LEU A 628 -44.86 -2.83 15.82
C LEU A 628 -45.14 -2.87 17.33
N LYS A 629 -44.51 -2.01 18.13
CA LYS A 629 -44.84 -1.87 19.56
C LYS A 629 -46.22 -1.23 19.75
N ASN A 630 -46.52 -0.15 19.02
CA ASN A 630 -47.81 0.51 19.08
C ASN A 630 -48.95 -0.44 18.64
N ALA A 631 -48.72 -1.22 17.58
CA ALA A 631 -49.64 -2.27 17.14
C ALA A 631 -49.93 -3.30 18.25
N ALA A 632 -48.91 -3.77 18.97
CA ALA A 632 -49.08 -4.70 20.09
C ALA A 632 -49.93 -4.10 21.21
N GLU A 633 -49.67 -2.84 21.58
CA GLU A 633 -50.43 -2.13 22.62
C GLU A 633 -51.89 -1.89 22.23
N LYS A 634 -52.18 -1.62 20.95
CA LYS A 634 -53.56 -1.49 20.43
C LYS A 634 -54.27 -2.85 20.37
N GLN A 635 -53.59 -3.90 19.89
CA GLN A 635 -54.12 -5.27 19.86
C GLN A 635 -54.51 -5.76 21.27
N GLN A 636 -53.68 -5.50 22.29
CA GLN A 636 -54.00 -5.81 23.69
C GLN A 636 -55.21 -5.04 24.24
N LYS A 637 -55.50 -3.85 23.70
CA LYS A 637 -56.69 -3.04 24.04
C LYS A 637 -57.93 -3.43 23.21
N GLY A 638 -57.80 -4.37 22.27
CA GLY A 638 -58.87 -4.77 21.34
C GLY A 638 -59.06 -3.84 20.15
N ASP A 639 -58.15 -2.89 19.90
CA ASP A 639 -58.18 -1.99 18.75
C ASP A 639 -57.44 -2.61 17.55
N TYR A 640 -58.10 -3.56 16.89
CA TYR A 640 -57.56 -4.21 15.69
C TYR A 640 -57.48 -3.29 14.47
N ASN A 641 -58.27 -2.20 14.45
CA ASN A 641 -58.26 -1.21 13.37
C ASN A 641 -56.98 -0.37 13.45
N GLY A 642 -56.75 0.30 14.59
CA GLY A 642 -55.54 1.09 14.79
C GLY A 642 -54.27 0.22 14.82
N ALA A 643 -54.36 -1.05 15.22
CA ALA A 643 -53.24 -1.99 15.11
C ALA A 643 -52.91 -2.32 13.63
N ALA A 644 -53.92 -2.39 12.74
CA ALA A 644 -53.68 -2.59 11.31
C ALA A 644 -52.99 -1.37 10.65
N GLU A 645 -53.33 -0.16 11.08
CA GLU A 645 -52.65 1.09 10.66
C GLU A 645 -51.18 1.08 11.06
N ASP A 646 -50.86 0.70 12.31
CA ASP A 646 -49.48 0.64 12.81
C ASP A 646 -48.69 -0.49 12.13
N LEU A 647 -49.32 -1.65 11.87
CA LEU A 647 -48.71 -2.73 11.08
C LEU A 647 -48.41 -2.28 9.63
N GLU A 648 -49.24 -1.42 9.05
CA GLU A 648 -48.96 -0.81 7.75
C GLU A 648 -47.86 0.26 7.82
N GLN A 649 -47.78 1.05 8.90
CA GLN A 649 -46.64 1.96 9.12
C GLN A 649 -45.33 1.19 9.24
N ALA A 650 -45.30 0.09 10.01
CA ALA A 650 -44.13 -0.78 10.12
C ALA A 650 -43.72 -1.38 8.76
N GLN A 651 -44.69 -1.87 7.99
CA GLN A 651 -44.47 -2.40 6.65
C GLN A 651 -43.91 -1.36 5.68
N ASN A 652 -44.42 -0.13 5.71
CA ASN A 652 -43.92 0.97 4.89
C ASN A 652 -42.52 1.45 5.33
N ALA A 653 -42.24 1.49 6.63
CA ALA A 653 -40.92 1.85 7.18
C ALA A 653 -39.81 0.85 6.78
N LEU A 654 -40.13 -0.45 6.73
CA LEU A 654 -39.23 -1.47 6.18
C LEU A 654 -39.05 -1.38 4.65
N GLY A 655 -39.83 -0.55 3.97
CA GLY A 655 -39.87 -0.37 2.52
C GLY A 655 -40.78 -1.38 1.80
N LYS A 656 -41.36 -0.96 0.68
CA LYS A 656 -42.22 -1.82 -0.16
C LYS A 656 -41.41 -2.92 -0.85
N GLN A 657 -42.07 -4.05 -1.15
CA GLN A 657 -41.56 -4.97 -2.16
C GLN A 657 -41.67 -4.31 -3.53
N GLU A 658 -40.52 -4.10 -4.19
CA GLU A 658 -40.50 -4.12 -5.64
C GLU A 658 -40.62 -5.59 -6.06
N ASN A 659 -41.77 -5.97 -6.61
CA ASN A 659 -41.93 -7.28 -7.24
C ASN A 659 -41.20 -7.24 -8.59
N SER A 660 -39.92 -7.62 -8.58
CA SER A 660 -39.11 -7.85 -9.78
C SER A 660 -39.51 -9.14 -10.50
N ASP A 661 -40.80 -9.27 -10.82
CA ASP A 661 -41.43 -10.37 -11.57
C ASP A 661 -42.81 -9.90 -12.11
N ASN A 662 -42.80 -8.98 -13.08
CA ASN A 662 -43.84 -8.71 -14.12
C ASN A 662 -43.74 -7.32 -14.80
N ALA A 663 -42.78 -6.45 -14.44
CA ALA A 663 -42.71 -5.08 -14.97
C ALA A 663 -42.39 -4.98 -16.49
N ASP A 664 -41.79 -6.01 -17.10
CA ASP A 664 -41.38 -6.03 -18.51
C ASP A 664 -42.43 -6.62 -19.47
N LYS A 665 -43.72 -6.23 -19.35
CA LYS A 665 -44.71 -6.61 -20.37
C LYS A 665 -45.99 -5.78 -20.56
N GLU A 666 -46.10 -4.57 -20.02
CA GLU A 666 -47.23 -3.69 -20.38
C GLU A 666 -46.91 -2.20 -20.29
N ASN A 667 -46.21 -1.68 -21.30
CA ASN A 667 -46.10 -0.23 -21.50
C ASN A 667 -45.98 0.14 -22.99
N ASN A 668 -47.02 -0.18 -23.76
CA ASN A 668 -47.09 0.18 -25.18
C ASN A 668 -48.53 0.37 -25.68
N ASP A 669 -49.32 1.25 -25.03
CA ASP A 669 -50.31 2.04 -25.78
C ASP A 669 -50.88 3.29 -25.04
N LYS A 670 -51.32 4.27 -25.86
CA LYS A 670 -52.34 5.31 -25.60
C LYS A 670 -52.27 6.25 -24.37
N LYS A 671 -51.47 7.32 -24.55
CA LYS A 671 -51.91 8.75 -24.60
C LYS A 671 -53.23 9.20 -23.90
N SER A 672 -53.07 10.32 -23.17
CA SER A 672 -53.86 11.59 -23.27
C SER A 672 -55.17 11.81 -22.48
N GLY A 673 -55.21 12.92 -21.73
CA GLY A 673 -56.40 13.54 -21.10
C GLY A 673 -56.47 13.31 -19.58
N GLY A 674 -56.85 14.28 -18.73
CA GLY A 674 -57.24 15.68 -18.94
C GLY A 674 -57.25 16.48 -17.62
N GLN A 675 -57.49 17.79 -17.65
CA GLN A 675 -57.45 18.68 -16.47
C GLN A 675 -58.82 18.80 -15.76
N THR A 676 -58.87 19.05 -14.44
CA THR A 676 -59.35 20.32 -13.80
C THR A 676 -59.64 20.20 -12.27
N ALA A 677 -59.74 21.39 -11.64
CA ALA A 677 -60.16 21.82 -10.28
C ALA A 677 -61.11 20.94 -9.42
N GLY A 678 -61.28 21.19 -8.11
CA GLY A 678 -60.72 22.23 -7.21
C GLY A 678 -61.58 22.50 -5.95
N ALA A 679 -61.26 23.56 -5.17
CA ALA A 679 -61.79 23.88 -3.81
C ALA A 679 -61.41 22.83 -2.74
N GLY A 680 -61.42 23.07 -1.41
CA GLY A 680 -61.93 24.14 -0.52
C GLY A 680 -62.58 23.46 0.70
N GLU A 681 -62.52 23.90 1.96
CA GLU A 681 -62.13 25.18 2.59
C GLU A 681 -61.78 24.95 4.09
N LYS A 682 -61.28 25.99 4.81
CA LYS A 682 -61.55 26.44 6.22
C LYS A 682 -62.06 25.44 7.31
N SER A 683 -61.81 25.59 8.63
CA SER A 683 -61.23 26.65 9.49
C SER A 683 -61.07 26.13 10.95
N SER A 684 -60.26 26.81 11.78
CA SER A 684 -60.32 26.92 13.29
C SER A 684 -60.37 25.63 14.16
N GLY A 685 -59.65 25.51 15.29
CA GLY A 685 -58.76 26.44 16.01
C GLY A 685 -59.21 26.69 17.47
N LYS A 686 -58.25 26.96 18.37
CA LYS A 686 -58.40 27.30 19.82
C LYS A 686 -58.82 26.14 20.76
N ASP A 687 -58.50 26.11 22.07
CA ASP A 687 -57.49 26.80 22.92
C ASP A 687 -57.37 26.05 24.28
N ALA A 688 -56.41 26.45 25.13
CA ALA A 688 -56.17 26.06 26.54
C ALA A 688 -55.64 24.62 26.79
N GLU A 689 -54.56 24.33 27.53
CA GLU A 689 -53.69 24.98 28.55
C GLU A 689 -53.95 24.56 30.02
N LYS A 690 -52.87 24.00 30.65
CA LYS A 690 -52.52 23.75 32.08
C LYS A 690 -52.12 22.28 32.34
N LYS A 691 -51.01 21.93 33.02
CA LYS A 691 -50.39 22.39 34.31
C LYS A 691 -51.18 21.91 35.54
N ASP A 692 -50.61 21.40 36.63
CA ASP A 692 -49.30 20.75 36.95
C ASP A 692 -49.67 19.47 37.81
N SER A 693 -48.90 18.72 38.62
CA SER A 693 -47.51 18.68 39.13
C SER A 693 -47.19 17.29 39.75
N ASP A 694 -45.93 16.83 39.64
CA ASP A 694 -45.12 16.01 40.59
C ASP A 694 -45.59 14.70 41.29
N ALA A 695 -44.75 13.67 41.11
CA ALA A 695 -44.20 12.64 42.03
C ALA A 695 -44.92 12.16 43.32
N GLU A 696 -44.91 10.84 43.56
CA GLU A 696 -44.03 10.25 44.61
C GLU A 696 -43.81 8.71 44.46
N LYS A 697 -43.03 8.10 45.37
CA LYS A 697 -42.63 6.67 45.38
C LYS A 697 -43.30 5.90 46.53
N ASN A 698 -43.59 4.60 46.36
CA ASN A 698 -43.00 3.57 47.24
C ASN A 698 -43.16 2.12 46.77
N SER A 699 -42.46 1.20 47.45
CA SER A 699 -42.48 -0.26 47.30
C SER A 699 -43.76 -0.90 47.90
N THR A 700 -44.08 -2.20 47.74
CA THR A 700 -43.33 -3.35 48.31
C THR A 700 -43.77 -4.71 47.70
N GLN A 701 -42.91 -5.71 47.90
CA GLN A 701 -42.84 -7.08 47.35
C GLN A 701 -44.13 -7.93 47.31
N GLY A 702 -44.18 -8.84 46.32
CA GLY A 702 -45.03 -10.04 46.28
C GLY A 702 -44.40 -11.14 45.41
N GLN A 703 -44.30 -12.37 45.92
CA GLN A 703 -43.68 -13.56 45.31
C GLN A 703 -44.55 -14.15 44.17
N GLN A 704 -44.16 -15.13 43.34
CA GLN A 704 -42.86 -15.62 42.78
C GLN A 704 -43.21 -16.94 42.04
N SER A 705 -42.84 -17.10 40.77
CA SER A 705 -42.67 -18.44 40.16
C SER A 705 -41.76 -18.36 38.93
N ASP A 706 -40.83 -19.31 38.86
CA ASP A 706 -39.62 -19.18 38.03
C ASP A 706 -39.77 -19.74 36.61
N ASN A 707 -39.07 -19.10 35.65
CA ASN A 707 -38.22 -19.84 34.73
C ASN A 707 -37.02 -18.96 34.35
N LYS A 708 -35.80 -19.35 34.73
CA LYS A 708 -34.62 -18.47 34.77
C LYS A 708 -33.40 -19.16 34.12
N MET A 709 -32.73 -18.47 33.19
CA MET A 709 -31.39 -18.85 32.76
C MET A 709 -30.35 -18.40 33.80
N ASP A 710 -29.19 -19.08 33.83
CA ASP A 710 -28.14 -18.85 34.82
C ASP A 710 -27.36 -17.56 34.54
N GLY A 711 -27.35 -16.64 35.51
CA GLY A 711 -26.64 -15.36 35.41
C GLY A 711 -25.13 -15.50 35.21
N LYS A 712 -24.52 -16.61 35.67
CA LYS A 712 -23.09 -16.86 35.40
C LYS A 712 -22.79 -17.10 33.93
N GLN A 713 -23.78 -17.54 33.13
CA GLN A 713 -23.63 -17.67 31.68
C GLN A 713 -23.84 -16.33 30.97
N SER A 714 -24.76 -15.47 31.43
CA SER A 714 -24.91 -14.13 30.86
C SER A 714 -23.69 -13.25 31.10
N ASP A 715 -23.13 -13.28 32.30
CA ASP A 715 -21.98 -12.44 32.65
C ASP A 715 -20.71 -12.91 31.91
N ALA A 716 -20.51 -14.23 31.79
CA ALA A 716 -19.43 -14.79 30.98
C ALA A 716 -19.60 -14.47 29.48
N LEU A 717 -20.83 -14.47 28.96
CA LEU A 717 -21.10 -14.08 27.57
C LEU A 717 -20.85 -12.58 27.35
N LEU A 718 -21.25 -11.73 28.30
CA LEU A 718 -21.02 -10.28 28.24
C LEU A 718 -19.53 -9.93 28.29
N ASP A 719 -18.72 -10.62 29.10
CA ASP A 719 -17.28 -10.37 29.17
C ASP A 719 -16.55 -10.87 27.91
N LEU A 720 -17.01 -11.99 27.32
CA LEU A 720 -16.51 -12.46 26.02
C LEU A 720 -16.88 -11.50 24.88
N MET A 721 -18.13 -11.02 24.84
CA MET A 721 -18.59 -10.02 23.87
C MET A 721 -17.94 -8.64 24.08
N SER A 722 -17.56 -8.30 25.31
CA SER A 722 -16.77 -7.10 25.64
C SER A 722 -15.35 -7.20 25.07
N GLN A 723 -14.71 -8.37 25.21
CA GLN A 723 -13.40 -8.64 24.62
C GLN A 723 -13.47 -8.65 23.08
N ASP A 724 -14.48 -9.29 22.48
CA ASP A 724 -14.71 -9.26 21.03
C ASP A 724 -15.04 -7.86 20.51
N GLU A 725 -15.83 -7.05 21.22
CA GLU A 725 -16.07 -5.65 20.82
C GLU A 725 -14.80 -4.82 20.92
N LYS A 726 -13.96 -5.04 21.95
CA LYS A 726 -12.65 -4.38 22.05
C LYS A 726 -11.73 -4.79 20.89
N VAL A 727 -11.63 -6.08 20.58
CA VAL A 727 -10.87 -6.60 19.44
C VAL A 727 -11.41 -6.05 18.11
N LEU A 728 -12.74 -5.92 17.93
CA LEU A 728 -13.32 -5.25 16.76
C LEU A 728 -12.98 -3.75 16.73
N ARG A 729 -13.06 -3.04 17.85
CA ARG A 729 -12.73 -1.61 17.93
C ARG A 729 -11.25 -1.35 17.64
N ASP A 730 -10.36 -2.21 18.09
CA ASP A 730 -8.92 -2.12 17.83
C ASP A 730 -8.57 -2.62 16.41
N ALA A 731 -9.31 -3.58 15.85
CA ALA A 731 -9.26 -3.93 14.42
C ALA A 731 -9.79 -2.80 13.52
N ILE A 732 -10.80 -2.04 13.96
CA ILE A 732 -11.35 -0.88 13.24
C ILE A 732 -10.45 0.35 13.40
N LYS A 733 -9.82 0.57 14.56
CA LYS A 733 -8.75 1.57 14.73
C LYS A 733 -7.56 1.27 13.82
N SER A 734 -7.07 0.03 13.81
CA SER A 734 -5.95 -0.37 12.95
C SER A 734 -6.30 -0.38 11.46
N LYS A 735 -7.56 -0.62 11.08
CA LYS A 735 -8.04 -0.38 9.70
C LYS A 735 -8.25 1.10 9.36
N ARG A 736 -8.49 1.98 10.33
CA ARG A 736 -8.50 3.44 10.10
C ARG A 736 -7.10 4.05 10.08
N SER A 737 -6.13 3.50 10.82
CA SER A 737 -4.73 3.95 10.76
C SER A 737 -4.00 3.45 9.52
N ARG A 738 -4.37 2.26 9.01
CA ARG A 738 -4.06 1.85 7.63
C ARG A 738 -4.84 2.72 6.64
N ARG A 739 -4.31 3.92 6.35
CA ARG A 739 -4.63 4.62 5.10
C ARG A 739 -4.52 3.61 3.97
N ILE A 740 -5.58 3.41 3.20
CA ILE A 740 -5.55 2.49 2.06
C ILE A 740 -4.42 2.97 1.16
N ALA A 741 -3.39 2.13 0.96
CA ALA A 741 -2.27 2.53 0.13
C ALA A 741 -2.81 3.00 -1.23
N PRO A 742 -2.37 4.17 -1.76
CA PRO A 742 -2.56 4.43 -3.17
C PRO A 742 -1.96 3.23 -3.92
N VAL A 743 -2.59 2.80 -5.02
CA VAL A 743 -1.93 1.84 -5.91
C VAL A 743 -0.57 2.45 -6.26
N GLU A 744 0.51 1.69 -6.10
CA GLU A 744 1.84 2.19 -6.43
C GLU A 744 1.83 2.58 -7.91
N LYS A 745 1.92 3.89 -8.15
CA LYS A 745 2.10 4.40 -9.51
C LYS A 745 3.52 4.03 -9.91
N ASP A 746 3.68 3.45 -11.09
CA ASP A 746 4.97 3.04 -11.63
C ASP A 746 5.78 4.27 -12.10
N TRP A 747 6.28 5.02 -11.12
CA TRP A 747 7.29 6.08 -11.11
C TRP A 747 7.82 6.22 -9.68
#